data_AF-A0A421JN29-F1
#
_entry.id   AF-A0A421JN29-F1
#
_cell.length_a   1.000
_cell.length_b   1.000
_cell.length_c   1.000
_cell.angle_alpha   90.00
_cell.angle_beta   90.00
_cell.angle_gamma   90.00
#
_symmetry.space_group_name_H-M   'P 1'
#
loop_
_entity.id
_entity.type
_entity.pdbx_description
1 polymer ?
#
loop_
_entity_poly.entity_id
_entity_poly.type
_entity_poly.pdbx_seq_one_letter_code
_entity_poly.pdbx_strand_id
1 'polypeptide(L)'
;MYINPSQYSRAFQEIKRSSLSHSTCKLVIFVSCLDIDSLCASRILSLVLRKELIQYQLIPVVGYSDLKSHYAKLDGDVSNIFLIGCGAMLDLEGFFELNPEEYVDENQQEIRNDLDLDLKKETPISMRRKIYVIDGHRPWNLDNLFGSAMIVCLDDGFIDANLKSEKLAYTNMMDQLSNGDTEDEESESDMTEDDEFEGDTDIDSDNEMSINSQDSEETATRKRKLQEIRMKKIRKQRKKEKSENQDKIQQYYNQGTAIITANSITTYALLSAIGETSLENLWLSIIGTSSLDNQFPELYDKLHPLLRDEVLRINPSNEPAAVSGSTKTADSTSLSIEKDYHLFLLRHWTLYDSFFYSNQVNSKLNLWTEDGKKKLHKMFAKMGVSLAVAQQKWMYMDSRVKRQLPGIFHHYLPLYGLEGIVRQGFIRTFGFTGQLSAMECVEALTALLESDKRFLTSNGLENNDNEQGSDAEDEGHDEEERIEKRLQRKEKVWVNNFWSAWDALNMGTTLQIGATTTQKTSFKKAKGFELLFQGLEHAKEIQQIIFRTGMSLLERKLIKNLKLYRFCVLNDGSIPDLHIFNNPLMLSKLGTWVAENLTELDFTNESHSLKPLILASLDVDSDSYLVMGIAPKYPRGMNNATRAKLAQEQAKDAKGETQMTRLNTFSVAFQQLSNTSGAKIRIDSFDSSVIEIRKDDLSPFLERLTLSGLI
;
A
#
# COMPACT_ATOMS: atom_id res chain seq x y z
N MET A 1 -2.54 -20.40 4.41
CA MET A 1 -2.97 -20.43 5.84
C MET A 1 -2.72 -19.05 6.46
N TYR A 2 -3.50 -18.58 7.45
CA TYR A 2 -3.28 -17.26 8.09
C TYR A 2 -3.01 -17.34 9.59
N ILE A 3 -2.29 -16.36 10.13
CA ILE A 3 -1.96 -16.23 11.55
C ILE A 3 -2.67 -15.00 12.12
N ASN A 4 -3.42 -15.22 13.20
CA ASN A 4 -4.07 -14.16 13.96
C ASN A 4 -3.14 -13.54 15.02
N PRO A 5 -3.46 -12.33 15.54
CA PRO A 5 -2.62 -11.65 16.52
C PRO A 5 -2.32 -12.45 17.80
N SER A 6 -3.24 -13.33 18.21
CA SER A 6 -3.07 -14.23 19.36
C SER A 6 -1.98 -15.30 19.15
N GLN A 7 -1.66 -15.61 17.90
CA GLN A 7 -0.73 -16.67 17.52
C GLN A 7 0.65 -16.13 17.09
N TYR A 8 0.81 -14.81 17.00
CA TYR A 8 2.06 -14.14 16.62
C TYR A 8 3.27 -14.61 17.43
N SER A 9 3.13 -14.74 18.75
CA SER A 9 4.22 -15.20 19.63
C SER A 9 4.70 -16.62 19.26
N ARG A 10 3.75 -17.54 19.00
CA ARG A 10 4.05 -18.93 18.60
C ARG A 10 4.71 -18.98 17.23
N ALA A 11 4.20 -18.22 16.27
CA ALA A 11 4.76 -18.15 14.92
C ALA A 11 6.20 -17.63 14.95
N PHE A 12 6.48 -16.59 15.73
CA PHE A 12 7.85 -16.07 15.86
C PHE A 12 8.81 -17.08 16.50
N GLN A 13 8.37 -17.81 17.53
CA GLN A 13 9.18 -18.88 18.14
C GLN A 13 9.50 -20.00 17.14
N GLU A 14 8.56 -20.33 16.25
CA GLU A 14 8.79 -21.30 15.18
C GLU A 14 9.83 -20.79 14.17
N ILE A 15 9.72 -19.54 13.74
CA ILE A 15 10.66 -18.89 12.83
C ILE A 15 12.06 -18.85 13.44
N LYS A 16 12.16 -18.54 14.73
CA LYS A 16 13.41 -18.58 15.48
C LYS A 16 14.03 -19.97 15.46
N ARG A 17 13.23 -21.01 15.72
CA ARG A 17 13.69 -22.41 15.72
C ARG A 17 14.19 -22.87 14.36
N SER A 18 13.52 -22.51 13.27
CA SER A 18 13.90 -22.93 11.92
C SER A 18 15.06 -22.09 11.35
N SER A 19 15.16 -20.80 11.70
CA SER A 19 16.16 -19.89 11.14
C SER A 19 17.49 -19.86 11.90
N LEU A 20 17.51 -20.26 13.18
CA LEU A 20 18.72 -20.19 13.99
C LEU A 20 19.72 -21.27 13.56
N SER A 21 20.70 -20.89 12.75
CA SER A 21 21.83 -21.75 12.40
C SER A 21 23.13 -20.95 12.37
N HIS A 22 24.23 -21.56 12.81
CA HIS A 22 25.53 -20.89 12.92
C HIS A 22 26.30 -20.80 11.59
N SER A 23 25.95 -21.63 10.61
CA SER A 23 26.72 -21.80 9.37
C SER A 23 26.11 -21.12 8.14
N THR A 24 24.79 -20.99 8.08
CA THR A 24 24.07 -20.62 6.86
C THR A 24 22.96 -19.61 7.14
N CYS A 25 22.77 -18.65 6.24
CA CYS A 25 21.62 -17.75 6.29
C CYS A 25 20.39 -18.48 5.76
N LYS A 26 19.43 -18.80 6.65
CA LYS A 26 18.20 -19.51 6.29
C LYS A 26 16.99 -18.59 6.10
N LEU A 27 17.15 -17.30 6.35
CA LEU A 27 16.08 -16.31 6.34
C LEU A 27 16.35 -15.20 5.31
N VAL A 28 15.37 -14.97 4.44
CA VAL A 28 15.40 -13.89 3.44
C VAL A 28 14.19 -12.99 3.62
N ILE A 29 14.38 -11.68 3.47
CA ILE A 29 13.34 -10.66 3.58
C ILE A 29 13.30 -9.88 2.27
N PHE A 30 12.20 -9.99 1.55
CA PHE A 30 11.86 -9.13 0.43
C PHE A 30 11.02 -7.96 0.91
N VAL A 31 11.39 -6.75 0.51
CA VAL A 31 10.72 -5.51 0.93
C VAL A 31 10.41 -4.67 -0.29
N SER A 32 9.18 -4.16 -0.39
CA SER A 32 8.83 -3.18 -1.42
C SER A 32 9.63 -1.89 -1.22
N CYS A 33 10.39 -1.48 -2.25
CA CYS A 33 11.36 -0.39 -2.10
C CYS A 33 10.74 1.01 -2.14
N LEU A 34 9.58 1.17 -2.77
CA LEU A 34 8.90 2.45 -2.96
C LEU A 34 7.93 2.80 -1.82
N ASP A 35 7.82 1.97 -0.78
CA ASP A 35 6.91 2.22 0.34
C ASP A 35 7.66 2.45 1.66
N ILE A 36 7.29 3.54 2.35
CA ILE A 36 7.87 3.95 3.63
C ILE A 36 7.35 3.06 4.77
N ASP A 37 6.10 2.60 4.70
CA ASP A 37 5.55 1.73 5.73
C ASP A 37 6.30 0.38 5.74
N SER A 38 6.54 -0.17 4.55
CA SER A 38 7.34 -1.39 4.35
C SER A 38 8.82 -1.21 4.72
N LEU A 39 9.42 -0.05 4.43
CA LEU A 39 10.75 0.32 4.92
C LEU A 39 10.81 0.32 6.46
N CYS A 40 9.80 0.88 7.13
CA CYS A 40 9.74 0.92 8.60
C CYS A 40 9.49 -0.48 9.19
N ALA A 41 8.57 -1.25 8.62
CA ALA A 41 8.26 -2.62 9.03
C ALA A 41 9.49 -3.53 8.95
N SER A 42 10.20 -3.49 7.82
CA SER A 42 11.43 -4.27 7.63
C SER A 42 12.55 -3.81 8.56
N ARG A 43 12.64 -2.50 8.87
CA ARG A 43 13.59 -2.00 9.86
C ARG A 43 13.30 -2.55 11.25
N ILE A 44 12.04 -2.53 11.66
CA ILE A 44 11.60 -3.11 12.94
C ILE A 44 11.98 -4.59 13.00
N LEU A 45 11.60 -5.39 11.99
CA LEU A 45 11.93 -6.81 11.93
C LEU A 45 13.45 -7.06 11.97
N SER A 46 14.23 -6.25 11.25
CA SER A 46 15.69 -6.36 11.22
C SER A 46 16.35 -6.11 12.59
N LEU A 47 15.80 -5.20 13.40
CA LEU A 47 16.31 -4.91 14.74
C LEU A 47 16.10 -6.10 15.67
N VAL A 48 14.97 -6.77 15.53
CA VAL A 48 14.57 -7.94 16.34
C VAL A 48 15.39 -9.16 15.97
N LEU A 49 15.50 -9.46 14.68
CA LEU A 49 16.34 -10.56 14.19
C LEU A 49 17.80 -10.38 14.60
N ARG A 50 18.32 -9.13 14.51
CA ARG A 50 19.68 -8.80 14.96
C ARG A 50 19.84 -9.00 16.47
N LYS A 51 18.85 -8.64 17.28
CA LYS A 51 18.87 -8.84 18.73
C LYS A 51 18.91 -10.33 19.08
N GLU A 52 18.20 -11.16 18.31
CA GLU A 52 18.16 -12.61 18.45
C GLU A 52 19.31 -13.35 17.74
N LEU A 53 20.27 -12.60 17.17
CA LEU A 53 21.44 -13.12 16.45
C LEU A 53 21.09 -14.03 15.26
N ILE A 54 19.91 -13.84 14.67
CA ILE A 54 19.48 -14.54 13.47
C ILE A 54 20.10 -13.85 12.26
N GLN A 55 20.87 -14.60 11.46
CA GLN A 55 21.40 -14.11 10.19
C GLN A 55 20.26 -14.01 9.17
N TYR A 56 20.16 -12.88 8.49
CA TYR A 56 19.15 -12.64 7.47
C TYR A 56 19.73 -11.88 6.28
N GLN A 57 19.14 -12.09 5.11
CA GLN A 57 19.41 -11.30 3.91
C GLN A 57 18.22 -10.40 3.62
N LEU A 58 18.46 -9.10 3.48
CA LEU A 58 17.44 -8.10 3.15
C LEU A 58 17.59 -7.68 1.69
N ILE A 59 16.55 -7.89 0.89
CA ILE A 59 16.52 -7.61 -0.54
C ILE A 59 15.38 -6.62 -0.83
N PRO A 60 15.67 -5.36 -1.17
CA PRO A 60 14.65 -4.45 -1.67
C PRO A 60 14.25 -4.88 -3.09
N VAL A 61 12.95 -4.85 -3.36
CA VAL A 61 12.35 -5.24 -4.63
C VAL A 61 11.53 -4.08 -5.16
N VAL A 62 11.60 -3.84 -6.47
CA VAL A 62 10.87 -2.73 -7.12
C VAL A 62 9.47 -3.14 -7.55
N GLY A 63 9.34 -4.32 -8.16
CA GLY A 63 8.10 -4.80 -8.76
C GLY A 63 8.02 -6.33 -8.76
N TYR A 64 6.95 -6.87 -9.33
CA TYR A 64 6.70 -8.31 -9.34
C TYR A 64 7.72 -9.09 -10.19
N SER A 65 8.12 -8.57 -11.34
CA SER A 65 9.11 -9.21 -12.25
C SER A 65 10.48 -9.34 -11.57
N ASP A 66 10.87 -8.31 -10.83
CA ASP A 66 12.08 -8.31 -10.01
C ASP A 66 11.95 -9.31 -8.85
N LEU A 67 10.79 -9.39 -8.20
CA LEU A 67 10.49 -10.39 -7.15
C LEU A 67 10.66 -11.82 -7.67
N LYS A 68 10.07 -12.14 -8.83
CA LYS A 68 10.16 -13.47 -9.46
C LYS A 68 11.62 -13.82 -9.78
N SER A 69 12.36 -12.86 -10.34
CA SER A 69 13.78 -13.01 -10.68
C SER A 69 14.66 -13.26 -9.46
N HIS A 70 14.38 -12.58 -8.35
CA HIS A 70 15.11 -12.78 -7.10
C HIS A 70 14.75 -14.08 -6.40
N TYR A 71 13.47 -14.49 -6.43
CA TYR A 71 13.02 -15.76 -5.89
C TYR A 71 13.66 -16.96 -6.61
N ALA A 72 13.72 -16.92 -7.94
CA ALA A 72 14.35 -17.96 -8.76
C ALA A 72 15.86 -18.14 -8.49
N LYS A 73 16.52 -17.10 -7.95
CA LYS A 73 17.95 -17.12 -7.57
C LYS A 73 18.19 -17.60 -6.14
N LEU A 74 17.15 -17.93 -5.38
CA LEU A 74 17.30 -18.38 -3.99
C LEU A 74 17.81 -19.81 -3.90
N ASP A 75 18.72 -20.03 -2.95
CA ASP A 75 19.22 -21.36 -2.63
C ASP A 75 18.14 -22.24 -1.98
N GLY A 76 18.20 -23.55 -2.23
CA GLY A 76 17.30 -24.56 -1.62
C GLY A 76 17.36 -24.63 -0.09
N ASP A 77 18.41 -24.09 0.52
CA ASP A 77 18.62 -24.09 1.98
C ASP A 77 17.84 -23.00 2.72
N VAL A 78 17.29 -22.01 2.00
CA VAL A 78 16.44 -20.97 2.58
C VAL A 78 15.12 -21.58 3.04
N SER A 79 14.89 -21.56 4.35
CA SER A 79 13.68 -22.11 4.99
C SER A 79 12.58 -21.08 5.21
N ASN A 80 12.93 -19.82 5.51
CA ASN A 80 11.94 -18.79 5.82
C ASN A 80 12.11 -17.58 4.91
N ILE A 81 11.03 -17.19 4.25
CA ILE A 81 11.00 -16.01 3.38
C ILE A 81 9.93 -15.06 3.91
N PHE A 82 10.28 -13.79 4.08
CA PHE A 82 9.32 -12.73 4.40
C PHE A 82 9.07 -11.88 3.16
N LEU A 83 7.79 -11.67 2.82
CA LEU A 83 7.32 -10.68 1.86
C LEU A 83 6.69 -9.53 2.65
N ILE A 84 7.30 -8.34 2.60
CA ILE A 84 6.81 -7.14 3.30
C ILE A 84 6.30 -6.12 2.28
N GLY A 85 5.03 -5.77 2.40
CA GLY A 85 4.37 -4.79 1.53
C GLY A 85 4.17 -5.23 0.10
N CYS A 86 4.13 -6.53 -0.14
CA CYS A 86 3.84 -7.13 -1.44
C CYS A 86 3.27 -8.54 -1.27
N GLY A 87 2.52 -9.00 -2.28
CA GLY A 87 2.06 -10.38 -2.41
C GLY A 87 0.66 -10.67 -1.87
N ALA A 88 -0.06 -9.71 -1.27
CA ALA A 88 -1.42 -9.97 -0.81
C ALA A 88 -2.43 -10.28 -1.92
N MET A 89 -2.35 -9.52 -3.02
CA MET A 89 -3.35 -9.57 -4.11
C MET A 89 -3.06 -10.63 -5.18
N LEU A 90 -1.87 -11.25 -5.15
CA LEU A 90 -1.39 -12.15 -6.19
C LEU A 90 -1.43 -13.59 -5.68
N ASP A 91 -1.78 -14.55 -6.52
CA ASP A 91 -1.55 -15.96 -6.20
C ASP A 91 -0.04 -16.25 -6.22
N LEU A 92 0.55 -16.38 -5.03
CA LEU A 92 1.99 -16.58 -4.92
C LEU A 92 2.42 -18.00 -5.33
N GLU A 93 1.53 -18.98 -5.20
CA GLU A 93 1.84 -20.37 -5.54
C GLU A 93 1.94 -20.53 -7.07
N GLY A 94 0.94 -20.04 -7.80
CA GLY A 94 0.97 -19.95 -9.25
C GLY A 94 2.06 -19.00 -9.78
N PHE A 95 2.30 -17.88 -9.10
CA PHE A 95 3.28 -16.89 -9.56
C PHE A 95 4.73 -17.39 -9.51
N PHE A 96 5.10 -18.06 -8.42
CA PHE A 96 6.43 -18.65 -8.25
C PHE A 96 6.55 -20.05 -8.84
N GLU A 97 5.49 -20.59 -9.43
CA GLU A 97 5.45 -21.94 -10.02
C GLU A 97 5.89 -23.01 -9.01
N LEU A 98 5.34 -22.92 -7.79
CA LEU A 98 5.72 -23.80 -6.69
C LEU A 98 4.97 -25.12 -6.76
N ASN A 99 5.71 -26.22 -6.64
CA ASN A 99 5.15 -27.55 -6.41
C ASN A 99 5.24 -27.89 -4.92
N PRO A 100 4.13 -27.90 -4.15
CA PRO A 100 4.16 -28.19 -2.72
C PRO A 100 4.82 -29.52 -2.37
N GLU A 101 4.69 -30.52 -3.24
CA GLU A 101 5.23 -31.87 -3.03
C GLU A 101 6.76 -31.90 -2.91
N GLU A 102 7.47 -30.98 -3.58
CA GLU A 102 8.93 -30.89 -3.54
C GLU A 102 9.45 -30.34 -2.20
N TYR A 103 8.59 -29.66 -1.44
CA TYR A 103 8.97 -28.97 -0.21
C TYR A 103 8.44 -29.65 1.07
N VAL A 104 7.82 -30.83 0.98
CA VAL A 104 7.39 -31.60 2.16
C VAL A 104 8.60 -32.18 2.88
N ASP A 105 8.68 -32.02 4.20
CA ASP A 105 9.78 -32.57 5.00
C ASP A 105 9.85 -34.11 4.88
N GLU A 106 11.04 -34.64 4.54
CA GLU A 106 11.30 -36.08 4.35
C GLU A 106 10.95 -36.92 5.61
N ASN A 107 11.08 -36.36 6.81
CA ASN A 107 10.73 -37.01 8.07
C ASN A 107 9.24 -37.37 8.20
N GLN A 108 8.34 -36.76 7.42
CA GLN A 108 6.92 -37.12 7.34
C GLN A 108 6.62 -38.10 6.18
N GLN A 109 7.54 -38.28 5.23
CA GLN A 109 7.38 -39.27 4.15
C GLN A 109 7.56 -40.70 4.69
N GLU A 110 8.43 -40.94 5.68
CA GLU A 110 8.55 -42.25 6.33
C GLU A 110 7.29 -42.63 7.14
N ILE A 111 6.65 -41.66 7.80
CA ILE A 111 5.38 -41.87 8.54
C ILE A 111 4.21 -42.11 7.58
N ARG A 112 4.26 -41.61 6.34
CA ARG A 112 3.22 -41.88 5.33
C ARG A 112 3.15 -43.36 4.90
N ASN A 113 4.22 -44.13 5.11
CA ASN A 113 4.29 -45.53 4.66
C ASN A 113 3.74 -46.54 5.68
N ASP A 114 3.54 -46.16 6.94
CA ASP A 114 2.99 -47.04 7.98
C ASP A 114 1.53 -46.67 8.31
N LEU A 115 0.66 -47.68 8.17
CA LEU A 115 -0.77 -47.74 8.50
C LEU A 115 -1.29 -46.71 9.55
N ASP A 116 -2.02 -45.68 9.09
CA ASP A 116 -3.33 -45.30 9.66
C ASP A 116 -3.98 -44.18 8.80
N LEU A 117 -5.16 -44.45 8.24
CA LEU A 117 -5.88 -43.53 7.33
C LEU A 117 -6.93 -42.66 8.03
N ASP A 118 -7.31 -42.96 9.28
CA ASP A 118 -8.48 -42.37 9.93
C ASP A 118 -8.18 -41.22 10.92
N LEU A 119 -6.91 -40.92 11.22
CA LEU A 119 -6.49 -39.85 12.15
C LEU A 119 -5.93 -38.59 11.44
N LYS A 120 -5.95 -38.54 10.11
CA LYS A 120 -5.15 -37.60 9.27
C LYS A 120 -5.66 -36.15 9.16
N LYS A 121 -6.72 -35.72 9.83
CA LYS A 121 -7.30 -34.38 9.60
C LYS A 121 -6.69 -33.21 10.38
N GLU A 122 -5.79 -33.44 11.35
CA GLU A 122 -5.41 -32.35 12.28
C GLU A 122 -3.91 -32.06 12.45
N THR A 123 -2.99 -32.81 11.86
CA THR A 123 -1.56 -32.46 11.93
C THR A 123 -1.15 -31.55 10.76
N PRO A 124 -0.70 -30.31 11.00
CA PRO A 124 -0.25 -29.43 9.92
C PRO A 124 0.96 -30.05 9.21
N ILE A 125 0.89 -30.11 7.89
CA ILE A 125 1.99 -30.57 7.03
C ILE A 125 3.19 -29.64 7.27
N SER A 126 4.32 -30.22 7.66
CA SER A 126 5.55 -29.44 7.86
C SER A 126 6.26 -29.31 6.52
N MET A 127 6.37 -28.08 6.05
CA MET A 127 7.08 -27.74 4.82
C MET A 127 8.49 -27.27 5.16
N ARG A 128 9.48 -27.70 4.37
CA ARG A 128 10.89 -27.29 4.45
C ARG A 128 11.06 -25.77 4.30
N ARG A 129 10.21 -25.16 3.46
CA ARG A 129 10.20 -23.71 3.20
C ARG A 129 8.84 -23.12 3.52
N LYS A 130 8.82 -21.96 4.18
CA LYS A 130 7.61 -21.17 4.49
C LYS A 130 7.76 -19.74 4.01
N ILE A 131 6.69 -19.21 3.41
CA ILE A 131 6.63 -17.82 2.92
C ILE A 131 5.65 -17.05 3.81
N TYR A 132 6.17 -16.10 4.57
CA TYR A 132 5.40 -15.22 5.45
C TYR A 132 5.06 -13.93 4.71
N VAL A 133 3.77 -13.60 4.62
CA VAL A 133 3.29 -12.39 3.93
C VAL A 133 2.81 -11.37 4.97
N ILE A 134 3.44 -10.21 4.98
CA ILE A 134 3.07 -9.04 5.80
C ILE A 134 2.67 -7.94 4.83
N ASP A 135 1.37 -7.83 4.57
CA ASP A 135 0.86 -6.87 3.60
C ASP A 135 -0.53 -6.33 4.01
N GLY A 136 -0.68 -5.01 3.96
CA GLY A 136 -1.88 -4.27 4.32
C GLY A 136 -2.87 -4.07 3.18
N HIS A 137 -2.47 -4.43 1.95
CA HIS A 137 -3.30 -4.37 0.76
C HIS A 137 -4.45 -5.39 0.80
N ARG A 138 -5.60 -4.99 0.26
CA ARG A 138 -6.82 -5.79 0.12
C ARG A 138 -7.45 -5.53 -1.25
N PRO A 139 -8.18 -6.50 -1.83
CA PRO A 139 -8.51 -7.83 -1.30
C PRO A 139 -7.32 -8.79 -1.25
N TRP A 140 -7.35 -9.75 -0.32
CA TRP A 140 -6.40 -10.88 -0.27
C TRP A 140 -6.72 -11.89 -1.37
N ASN A 141 -5.72 -12.52 -1.96
CA ASN A 141 -5.95 -13.69 -2.78
C ASN A 141 -6.42 -14.88 -1.91
N LEU A 142 -7.54 -15.50 -2.28
CA LEU A 142 -8.15 -16.58 -1.49
C LEU A 142 -7.28 -17.84 -1.48
N ASP A 143 -6.52 -18.11 -2.54
CA ASP A 143 -5.63 -19.28 -2.62
C ASP A 143 -4.48 -19.18 -1.62
N ASN A 144 -3.92 -17.98 -1.43
CA ASN A 144 -2.90 -17.73 -0.41
C ASN A 144 -3.43 -17.99 1.01
N LEU A 145 -4.69 -17.61 1.26
CA LEU A 145 -5.30 -17.72 2.57
C LEU A 145 -5.69 -19.17 2.91
N PHE A 146 -6.43 -19.82 2.01
CA PHE A 146 -7.12 -21.09 2.29
C PHE A 146 -6.53 -22.28 1.53
N GLY A 147 -5.97 -22.08 0.34
CA GLY A 147 -5.47 -23.15 -0.54
C GLY A 147 -4.05 -23.62 -0.21
N SER A 148 -3.17 -22.70 0.19
CA SER A 148 -1.75 -23.02 0.35
C SER A 148 -1.34 -23.35 1.80
N ALA A 149 -0.55 -24.41 1.95
CA ALA A 149 0.13 -24.79 3.20
C ALA A 149 1.51 -24.13 3.36
N MET A 150 2.12 -23.68 2.27
CA MET A 150 3.45 -23.04 2.25
C MET A 150 3.38 -21.56 2.57
N ILE A 151 2.29 -20.90 2.16
CA ILE A 151 2.07 -19.47 2.35
C ILE A 151 1.36 -19.22 3.69
N VAL A 152 1.93 -18.29 4.45
CA VAL A 152 1.50 -17.93 5.79
C VAL A 152 1.25 -16.42 5.84
N CYS A 153 -0.01 -16.00 5.77
CA CYS A 153 -0.39 -14.59 5.82
C CYS A 153 -0.54 -14.11 7.27
N LEU A 154 0.08 -12.99 7.64
CA LEU A 154 -0.15 -12.35 8.93
C LEU A 154 -1.35 -11.42 8.85
N ASP A 155 -2.36 -11.68 9.69
CA ASP A 155 -3.61 -10.93 9.69
C ASP A 155 -3.85 -10.20 11.01
N ASP A 156 -4.47 -9.02 10.94
CA ASP A 156 -4.85 -8.21 12.09
C ASP A 156 -6.18 -8.66 12.74
N GLY A 157 -6.81 -9.71 12.22
CA GLY A 157 -8.13 -10.20 12.61
C GLY A 157 -9.25 -9.80 11.62
N PHE A 158 -8.90 -9.17 10.49
CA PHE A 158 -9.84 -8.84 9.42
C PHE A 158 -10.48 -10.09 8.79
N ILE A 159 -9.72 -11.16 8.59
CA ILE A 159 -10.20 -12.37 7.90
C ILE A 159 -11.35 -13.02 8.67
N ASP A 160 -11.18 -13.19 9.98
CA ASP A 160 -12.19 -13.81 10.84
C ASP A 160 -13.46 -12.94 10.99
N ALA A 161 -13.32 -11.62 10.87
CA ALA A 161 -14.44 -10.70 10.98
C ALA A 161 -15.26 -10.60 9.69
N ASN A 162 -14.58 -10.56 8.54
CA ASN A 162 -15.19 -10.15 7.27
C ASN A 162 -15.33 -11.28 6.23
N LEU A 163 -14.46 -12.32 6.22
CA LEU A 163 -14.36 -13.30 5.13
C LEU A 163 -15.03 -14.66 5.40
N LYS A 164 -16.04 -14.74 6.29
CA LYS A 164 -16.67 -16.03 6.63
C LYS A 164 -17.46 -16.63 5.46
N SER A 165 -18.16 -15.78 4.71
CA SER A 165 -18.96 -16.18 3.54
C SER A 165 -18.09 -16.70 2.41
N GLU A 166 -17.01 -16.00 2.13
CA GLU A 166 -16.03 -16.26 1.08
C GLU A 166 -15.26 -17.53 1.39
N LYS A 167 -14.87 -17.72 2.65
CA LYS A 167 -14.23 -18.96 3.12
C LYS A 167 -15.10 -20.19 2.87
N LEU A 168 -16.40 -20.11 3.16
CA LEU A 168 -17.34 -21.20 2.94
C LEU A 168 -17.53 -21.47 1.44
N ALA A 169 -17.68 -20.41 0.64
CA ALA A 169 -17.79 -20.54 -0.81
C ALA A 169 -16.55 -21.19 -1.44
N TYR A 170 -15.36 -20.76 -1.02
CA TYR A 170 -14.08 -21.31 -1.49
C TYR A 170 -13.90 -22.78 -1.09
N THR A 171 -14.17 -23.12 0.17
CA THR A 171 -14.05 -24.50 0.67
C THR A 171 -14.99 -25.44 -0.09
N ASN A 172 -16.25 -25.03 -0.28
CA ASN A 172 -17.22 -25.81 -1.05
C ASN A 172 -16.77 -26.01 -2.51
N MET A 173 -16.20 -24.97 -3.13
CA MET A 173 -15.68 -25.07 -4.50
C MET A 173 -14.50 -26.04 -4.57
N MET A 174 -13.59 -26.01 -3.59
CA MET A 174 -12.41 -26.87 -3.58
C MET A 174 -12.75 -28.33 -3.24
N ASP A 175 -13.70 -28.56 -2.33
CA ASP A 175 -14.21 -29.90 -2.03
C ASP A 175 -14.85 -30.53 -3.27
N GLN A 176 -15.60 -29.75 -4.06
CA GLN A 176 -16.19 -30.18 -5.32
C GLN A 176 -15.13 -30.54 -6.37
N LEU A 177 -14.06 -29.74 -6.48
CA LEU A 177 -12.93 -30.03 -7.37
C LEU A 177 -12.20 -31.32 -6.95
N SER A 178 -11.98 -31.52 -5.65
CA SER A 178 -11.29 -32.71 -5.12
C SER A 178 -12.05 -34.01 -5.36
N ASN A 179 -13.37 -33.95 -5.42
CA ASN A 179 -14.24 -35.11 -5.69
C ASN A 179 -14.27 -35.52 -7.17
N GLY A 180 -13.53 -34.83 -8.05
CA GLY A 180 -13.38 -35.22 -9.46
C GLY A 180 -14.63 -35.01 -10.31
N ASP A 181 -15.57 -34.16 -9.89
CA ASP A 181 -16.80 -33.81 -10.62
C ASP A 181 -16.51 -32.88 -11.84
N THR A 182 -15.37 -33.04 -12.52
CA THR A 182 -14.96 -32.27 -13.71
C THR A 182 -15.50 -32.82 -15.04
N GLU A 183 -16.26 -33.91 -15.02
CA GLU A 183 -16.96 -34.40 -16.21
C GLU A 183 -18.39 -33.82 -16.24
N ASP A 184 -18.58 -32.75 -17.03
CA ASP A 184 -19.78 -32.49 -17.86
C ASP A 184 -19.83 -30.99 -18.28
N GLU A 185 -18.83 -30.49 -19.03
CA GLU A 185 -19.00 -29.27 -19.85
C GLU A 185 -19.23 -29.58 -21.35
N GLU A 186 -19.13 -30.85 -21.77
CA GLU A 186 -19.40 -31.26 -23.16
C GLU A 186 -20.70 -32.06 -23.31
N SER A 187 -21.84 -31.42 -23.03
CA SER A 187 -23.10 -31.78 -23.70
C SER A 187 -24.06 -30.59 -23.74
N GLU A 188 -23.59 -29.47 -24.29
CA GLU A 188 -24.44 -28.44 -24.88
C GLU A 188 -24.97 -28.97 -26.21
N SER A 189 -26.03 -29.77 -26.17
CA SER A 189 -26.87 -29.97 -27.35
C SER A 189 -28.34 -30.04 -26.93
N ASP A 190 -29.03 -28.92 -27.14
CA ASP A 190 -30.48 -28.76 -27.32
C ASP A 190 -31.37 -29.79 -26.65
N MET A 191 -31.94 -29.41 -25.50
CA MET A 191 -33.28 -29.88 -25.14
C MET A 191 -34.12 -28.65 -24.83
N THR A 192 -34.92 -28.31 -25.83
CA THR A 192 -36.01 -27.33 -25.83
C THR A 192 -36.80 -27.34 -24.53
N GLU A 193 -37.12 -26.13 -24.06
CA GLU A 193 -38.23 -25.85 -23.15
C GLU A 193 -39.48 -26.55 -23.69
N ASP A 194 -39.89 -27.66 -23.05
CA ASP A 194 -41.27 -28.13 -22.96
C ASP A 194 -41.30 -29.47 -22.19
N ASP A 195 -41.44 -29.37 -20.88
CA ASP A 195 -42.22 -30.30 -20.06
C ASP A 195 -42.36 -29.68 -18.65
N GLU A 196 -43.22 -28.67 -18.57
CA GLU A 196 -43.89 -28.31 -17.32
C GLU A 196 -44.77 -29.50 -16.89
N PHE A 197 -44.17 -30.49 -16.23
CA PHE A 197 -44.94 -31.40 -15.40
C PHE A 197 -45.13 -30.75 -14.02
N GLU A 198 -46.09 -29.82 -13.94
CA GLU A 198 -46.73 -29.44 -12.69
C GLU A 198 -47.42 -30.69 -12.11
N GLY A 199 -46.67 -31.43 -11.32
CA GLY A 199 -47.15 -32.51 -10.48
C GLY A 199 -46.54 -32.31 -9.10
N ASP A 200 -47.03 -31.29 -8.40
CA ASP A 200 -46.80 -31.07 -6.98
C ASP A 200 -47.36 -32.28 -6.22
N THR A 201 -46.48 -33.23 -5.91
CA THR A 201 -46.73 -34.27 -4.92
C THR A 201 -45.50 -34.31 -4.03
N ASP A 202 -45.58 -33.59 -2.92
CA ASP A 202 -44.83 -33.86 -1.71
C ASP A 202 -45.01 -35.34 -1.36
N ILE A 203 -44.07 -36.17 -1.78
CA ILE A 203 -43.90 -37.53 -1.25
C ILE A 203 -42.71 -37.46 -0.30
N ASP A 204 -42.95 -36.82 0.85
CA ASP A 204 -42.31 -37.22 2.10
C ASP A 204 -42.87 -38.60 2.45
N SER A 205 -42.19 -39.65 2.01
CA SER A 205 -42.34 -40.96 2.61
C SER A 205 -40.97 -41.60 2.76
N ASP A 206 -40.39 -41.40 3.95
CA ASP A 206 -39.35 -42.24 4.55
C ASP A 206 -39.89 -43.66 4.81
N ASN A 207 -40.35 -44.35 3.77
CA ASN A 207 -40.56 -45.79 3.84
C ASN A 207 -39.34 -46.48 3.24
N GLU A 208 -38.41 -46.88 4.11
CA GLU A 208 -37.44 -47.93 3.82
C GLU A 208 -38.21 -49.20 3.38
N MET A 209 -38.40 -49.35 2.07
CA MET A 209 -39.07 -50.51 1.52
C MET A 209 -38.07 -51.67 1.48
N SER A 210 -38.17 -52.56 2.46
CA SER A 210 -37.38 -53.78 2.58
C SER A 210 -37.43 -54.63 1.30
N ILE A 211 -36.26 -55.08 0.88
CA ILE A 211 -36.02 -55.94 -0.30
C ILE A 211 -36.81 -57.25 -0.17
N ASN A 212 -37.72 -57.51 -1.11
CA ASN A 212 -38.22 -58.85 -1.38
C ASN A 212 -37.87 -59.26 -2.81
N SER A 213 -37.36 -60.48 -2.95
CA SER A 213 -36.71 -61.02 -4.16
C SER A 213 -37.67 -61.47 -5.26
N GLN A 214 -38.82 -60.81 -5.42
CA GLN A 214 -39.81 -61.11 -6.45
C GLN A 214 -40.41 -59.80 -6.98
N ASP A 215 -39.67 -59.08 -7.82
CA ASP A 215 -40.18 -57.92 -8.55
C ASP A 215 -39.99 -58.15 -10.07
N SER A 216 -41.03 -57.86 -10.85
CA SER A 216 -41.09 -57.89 -12.31
C SER A 216 -40.24 -56.78 -12.96
N GLU A 217 -39.80 -56.98 -14.21
CA GLU A 217 -38.91 -56.05 -14.96
C GLU A 217 -39.44 -54.59 -15.04
N GLU A 218 -40.76 -54.38 -14.97
CA GLU A 218 -41.39 -53.05 -14.97
C GLU A 218 -41.16 -52.26 -13.66
N THR A 219 -41.03 -52.92 -12.52
CA THR A 219 -40.80 -52.25 -11.22
C THR A 219 -39.36 -51.74 -11.10
N ALA A 220 -38.41 -52.49 -11.68
CA ALA A 220 -37.00 -52.11 -11.75
C ALA A 220 -36.75 -50.90 -12.67
N THR A 221 -37.43 -50.82 -13.81
CA THR A 221 -37.32 -49.68 -14.75
C THR A 221 -37.92 -48.39 -14.16
N ARG A 222 -39.02 -48.48 -13.41
CA ARG A 222 -39.62 -47.32 -12.71
C ARG A 222 -38.74 -46.81 -11.56
N LYS A 223 -38.12 -47.70 -10.78
CA LYS A 223 -37.11 -47.35 -9.75
C LYS A 223 -35.90 -46.65 -10.38
N ARG A 224 -35.41 -47.14 -11.54
CA ARG A 224 -34.30 -46.52 -12.28
C ARG A 224 -34.63 -45.10 -12.76
N LYS A 225 -35.83 -44.87 -13.31
CA LYS A 225 -36.29 -43.53 -13.72
C LYS A 225 -36.43 -42.55 -12.56
N LEU A 226 -36.95 -42.99 -11.41
CA LEU A 226 -37.05 -42.17 -10.19
C LEU A 226 -35.66 -41.81 -9.64
N GLN A 227 -34.73 -42.76 -9.66
CA GLN A 227 -33.32 -42.50 -9.31
C GLN A 227 -32.68 -41.50 -10.28
N GLU A 228 -32.91 -41.62 -11.59
CA GLU A 228 -32.41 -40.66 -12.59
C GLU A 228 -32.97 -39.26 -12.39
N ILE A 229 -34.27 -39.11 -12.08
CA ILE A 229 -34.89 -37.80 -11.79
C ILE A 229 -34.30 -37.20 -10.50
N ARG A 230 -34.11 -38.00 -9.45
CA ARG A 230 -33.49 -37.54 -8.20
C ARG A 230 -32.04 -37.10 -8.43
N MET A 231 -31.27 -37.87 -9.20
CA MET A 231 -29.90 -37.52 -9.59
C MET A 231 -29.84 -36.24 -10.42
N LYS A 232 -30.76 -36.04 -11.37
CA LYS A 232 -30.89 -34.79 -12.15
C LYS A 232 -31.23 -33.59 -11.27
N LYS A 233 -32.14 -33.72 -10.29
CA LYS A 233 -32.46 -32.65 -9.33
C LYS A 233 -31.24 -32.30 -8.47
N ILE A 234 -30.51 -33.30 -7.96
CA ILE A 234 -29.28 -33.10 -7.19
C ILE A 234 -28.21 -32.40 -8.05
N ARG A 235 -28.01 -32.80 -9.31
CA ARG A 235 -27.09 -32.13 -10.24
C ARG A 235 -27.48 -30.67 -10.50
N LYS A 236 -28.77 -30.38 -10.70
CA LYS A 236 -29.27 -29.00 -10.89
C LYS A 236 -29.05 -28.14 -9.64
N GLN A 237 -29.31 -28.70 -8.46
CA GLN A 237 -29.06 -28.02 -7.19
C GLN A 237 -27.56 -27.74 -6.98
N ARG A 238 -26.69 -28.73 -7.23
CA ARG A 238 -25.23 -28.56 -7.18
C ARG A 238 -24.73 -27.50 -8.16
N LYS A 239 -25.23 -27.48 -9.40
CA LYS A 239 -24.88 -26.46 -10.40
C LYS A 239 -25.29 -25.06 -9.95
N LYS A 240 -26.47 -24.93 -9.32
CA LYS A 240 -26.92 -23.66 -8.74
C LYS A 240 -26.01 -23.22 -7.60
N GLU A 241 -25.69 -24.11 -6.66
CA GLU A 241 -24.77 -23.83 -5.55
C GLU A 241 -23.36 -23.46 -6.06
N LYS A 242 -22.88 -24.12 -7.11
CA LYS A 242 -21.60 -23.80 -7.78
C LYS A 242 -21.64 -22.38 -8.37
N SER A 243 -22.69 -22.03 -9.10
CA SER A 243 -22.88 -20.68 -9.65
C SER A 243 -22.94 -19.63 -8.55
N GLU A 244 -23.70 -19.86 -7.48
CA GLU A 244 -23.81 -18.93 -6.34
C GLU A 244 -22.47 -18.73 -5.62
N ASN A 245 -21.66 -19.79 -5.47
CA ASN A 245 -20.34 -19.69 -4.88
C ASN A 245 -19.36 -18.96 -5.82
N GLN A 246 -19.42 -19.23 -7.12
CA GLN A 246 -18.62 -18.51 -8.14
C GLN A 246 -18.97 -17.02 -8.17
N ASP A 247 -20.25 -16.67 -8.13
CA ASP A 247 -20.71 -15.28 -8.12
C ASP A 247 -20.19 -14.52 -6.89
N LYS A 248 -20.19 -15.15 -5.71
CA LYS A 248 -19.64 -14.54 -4.48
C LYS A 248 -18.13 -14.30 -4.59
N ILE A 249 -17.38 -15.28 -5.11
CA ILE A 249 -15.93 -15.16 -5.31
C ILE A 249 -15.63 -14.08 -6.35
N GLN A 250 -16.39 -14.05 -7.45
CA GLN A 250 -16.26 -13.04 -8.49
C GLN A 250 -16.54 -11.64 -7.94
N GLN A 251 -17.60 -11.49 -7.12
CA GLN A 251 -17.91 -10.22 -6.45
C GLN A 251 -16.78 -9.78 -5.51
N TYR A 252 -16.14 -10.71 -4.81
CA TYR A 252 -15.01 -10.42 -3.94
C TYR A 252 -13.80 -9.88 -4.71
N TYR A 253 -13.41 -10.52 -5.82
CA TYR A 253 -12.28 -10.06 -6.64
C TYR A 253 -12.59 -8.82 -7.49
N ASN A 254 -13.85 -8.59 -7.82
CA ASN A 254 -14.28 -7.37 -8.50
C ASN A 254 -14.29 -6.13 -7.56
N GLN A 255 -13.96 -6.30 -6.27
CA GLN A 255 -13.78 -5.17 -5.37
C GLN A 255 -12.54 -4.37 -5.74
N GLY A 256 -12.61 -3.06 -5.55
CA GLY A 256 -11.45 -2.20 -5.72
C GLY A 256 -10.39 -2.48 -4.66
N THR A 257 -9.19 -1.99 -4.91
CA THR A 257 -8.05 -2.14 -4.00
C THR A 257 -8.07 -1.08 -2.91
N ALA A 258 -7.63 -1.46 -1.71
CA ALA A 258 -7.43 -0.55 -0.60
C ALA A 258 -6.37 -1.07 0.37
N ILE A 259 -5.74 -0.14 1.11
CA ILE A 259 -4.89 -0.46 2.24
C ILE A 259 -5.71 -0.31 3.52
N ILE A 260 -5.90 -1.40 4.25
CA ILE A 260 -6.73 -1.44 5.47
C ILE A 260 -5.88 -1.46 6.74
N THR A 261 -4.62 -1.89 6.63
CA THR A 261 -3.69 -2.00 7.77
C THR A 261 -2.31 -1.50 7.38
N ALA A 262 -1.54 -1.05 8.37
CA ALA A 262 -0.14 -0.68 8.17
C ALA A 262 0.78 -1.88 8.50
N ASN A 263 1.73 -2.16 7.61
CA ASN A 263 2.75 -3.21 7.73
C ASN A 263 3.63 -3.00 8.97
N SER A 264 3.92 -1.74 9.29
CA SER A 264 4.71 -1.40 10.49
C SER A 264 3.95 -1.65 11.79
N ILE A 265 2.62 -1.57 11.78
CA ILE A 265 1.78 -1.88 12.95
C ILE A 265 1.62 -3.38 13.13
N THR A 266 1.39 -4.14 12.06
CA THR A 266 1.32 -5.61 12.17
C THR A 266 2.64 -6.18 12.70
N THR A 267 3.77 -5.65 12.23
CA THR A 267 5.10 -5.99 12.76
C THR A 267 5.30 -5.53 14.21
N TYR A 268 4.76 -4.38 14.61
CA TYR A 268 4.80 -3.93 16.01
C TYR A 268 3.90 -4.76 16.93
N ALA A 269 2.75 -5.21 16.44
CA ALA A 269 1.87 -6.12 17.18
C ALA A 269 2.55 -7.47 17.41
N LEU A 270 3.26 -8.00 16.41
CA LEU A 270 4.15 -9.15 16.55
C LEU A 270 5.18 -8.90 17.68
N LEU A 271 5.80 -7.72 17.71
CA LEU A 271 6.75 -7.38 18.76
C LEU A 271 6.15 -7.27 20.16
N SER A 272 4.97 -6.69 20.25
CA SER A 272 4.22 -6.60 21.51
C SER A 272 3.91 -8.00 22.04
N ALA A 273 3.57 -8.94 21.17
CA ALA A 273 3.34 -10.35 21.52
C ALA A 273 4.62 -11.10 21.98
N ILE A 274 5.80 -10.69 21.51
CA ILE A 274 7.10 -11.21 21.98
C ILE A 274 7.51 -10.54 23.30
N GLY A 275 7.02 -9.31 23.55
CA GLY A 275 7.39 -8.50 24.71
C GLY A 275 8.61 -7.60 24.47
N GLU A 276 8.99 -7.35 23.21
CA GLU A 276 10.16 -6.54 22.84
C GLU A 276 9.77 -5.15 22.33
N THR A 277 9.01 -4.40 23.13
CA THR A 277 8.65 -3.02 22.79
C THR A 277 9.78 -2.06 23.17
N SER A 278 10.26 -1.27 22.21
CA SER A 278 11.27 -0.24 22.43
C SER A 278 10.81 1.11 21.87
N LEU A 279 11.37 2.22 22.36
CA LEU A 279 11.07 3.55 21.84
C LEU A 279 11.47 3.70 20.37
N GLU A 280 12.55 3.03 19.94
CA GLU A 280 12.96 3.02 18.54
C GLU A 280 11.98 2.25 17.65
N ASN A 281 11.54 1.06 18.08
CA ASN A 281 10.54 0.28 17.36
C ASN A 281 9.21 1.05 17.26
N LEU A 282 8.77 1.66 18.36
CA LEU A 282 7.56 2.48 18.37
C LEU A 282 7.67 3.70 17.45
N TRP A 283 8.82 4.37 17.44
CA TRP A 283 9.05 5.51 16.55
C TRP A 283 9.01 5.10 15.07
N LEU A 284 9.58 3.95 14.71
CA LEU A 284 9.50 3.40 13.35
C LEU A 284 8.06 3.07 12.97
N SER A 285 7.27 2.47 13.89
CA SER A 285 5.86 2.20 13.67
C SER A 285 5.03 3.47 13.48
N ILE A 286 5.34 4.51 14.24
CA ILE A 286 4.71 5.82 14.08
C ILE A 286 5.02 6.40 12.69
N ILE A 287 6.28 6.38 12.24
CA ILE A 287 6.66 6.87 10.90
C ILE A 287 5.90 6.10 9.81
N GLY A 288 5.91 4.76 9.87
CA GLY A 288 5.23 3.93 8.88
C GLY A 288 3.71 4.14 8.86
N THR A 289 3.10 4.38 10.02
CA THR A 289 1.67 4.71 10.08
C THR A 289 1.39 6.13 9.56
N SER A 290 2.26 7.09 9.88
CA SER A 290 2.14 8.48 9.43
C SER A 290 2.31 8.64 7.92
N SER A 291 3.03 7.74 7.23
CA SER A 291 3.15 7.80 5.76
C SER A 291 1.82 7.60 5.05
N LEU A 292 0.92 6.81 5.65
CA LEU A 292 -0.39 6.51 5.09
C LEU A 292 -1.41 7.65 5.28
N ASP A 293 -1.16 8.65 6.14
CA ASP A 293 -2.12 9.74 6.40
C ASP A 293 -2.46 10.56 5.14
N ASN A 294 -1.51 10.75 4.23
CA ASN A 294 -1.74 11.49 2.99
C ASN A 294 -2.66 10.71 2.03
N GLN A 295 -2.48 9.40 1.95
CA GLN A 295 -3.21 8.53 1.04
C GLN A 295 -4.55 8.05 1.64
N PHE A 296 -4.52 7.55 2.87
CA PHE A 296 -5.61 6.90 3.60
C PHE A 296 -5.80 7.53 5.00
N PRO A 297 -6.39 8.74 5.10
CA PRO A 297 -6.56 9.42 6.39
C PRO A 297 -7.44 8.64 7.38
N GLU A 298 -8.43 7.89 6.89
CA GLU A 298 -9.33 7.08 7.73
C GLU A 298 -8.59 5.98 8.49
N LEU A 299 -7.58 5.40 7.85
CA LEU A 299 -6.72 4.40 8.45
C LEU A 299 -5.88 5.02 9.58
N TYR A 300 -5.28 6.18 9.31
CA TYR A 300 -4.52 6.90 10.32
C TYR A 300 -5.37 7.28 11.53
N ASP A 301 -6.59 7.77 11.32
CA ASP A 301 -7.51 8.16 12.40
C ASP A 301 -7.91 6.97 13.29
N LYS A 302 -8.04 5.76 12.71
CA LYS A 302 -8.29 4.52 13.45
C LYS A 302 -7.09 4.09 14.30
N LEU A 303 -5.87 4.26 13.77
CA LEU A 303 -4.64 3.76 14.38
C LEU A 303 -4.00 4.74 15.38
N HIS A 304 -4.25 6.04 15.20
CA HIS A 304 -3.65 7.09 16.02
C HIS A 304 -3.90 6.91 17.53
N PRO A 305 -5.10 6.55 18.02
CA PRO A 305 -5.33 6.29 19.45
C PRO A 305 -4.49 5.14 20.00
N LEU A 306 -4.29 4.06 19.21
CA LEU A 306 -3.50 2.91 19.65
C LEU A 306 -2.02 3.29 19.85
N LEU A 307 -1.47 4.06 18.92
CA LEU A 307 -0.10 4.57 19.04
C LEU A 307 0.04 5.55 20.20
N ARG A 308 -0.98 6.39 20.44
CA ARG A 308 -1.01 7.31 21.58
C ARG A 308 -0.91 6.55 22.90
N ASP A 309 -1.69 5.49 23.07
CA ASP A 309 -1.69 4.68 24.29
C ASP A 309 -0.33 3.99 24.49
N GLU A 310 0.30 3.50 23.42
CA GLU A 310 1.64 2.92 23.47
C GLU A 310 2.73 3.95 23.85
N VAL A 311 2.63 5.18 23.35
CA VAL A 311 3.55 6.27 23.74
C VAL A 311 3.39 6.59 25.22
N LEU A 312 2.16 6.69 25.73
CA LEU A 312 1.89 6.93 27.15
C LEU A 312 2.36 5.76 28.03
N ARG A 313 2.28 4.53 27.53
CA ARG A 313 2.77 3.32 28.22
C ARG A 313 4.30 3.31 28.36
N ILE A 314 5.04 3.64 27.29
CA ILE A 314 6.51 3.62 27.29
C ILE A 314 7.10 4.87 27.97
N ASN A 315 6.45 6.03 27.84
CA ASN A 315 6.86 7.30 28.44
C ASN A 315 5.84 7.76 29.51
N PRO A 316 5.88 7.19 30.74
CA PRO A 316 4.97 7.59 31.81
C PRO A 316 5.22 9.04 32.29
N SER A 317 6.40 9.60 32.02
CA SER A 317 6.80 10.97 32.40
C SER A 317 6.44 12.02 31.34
N ASN A 318 5.39 11.82 30.54
CA ASN A 318 4.88 12.79 29.56
C ASN A 318 4.25 14.06 30.19
N GLU A 319 4.52 14.32 31.47
CA GLU A 319 4.26 15.65 32.02
C GLU A 319 5.13 16.66 31.27
N PRO A 320 4.56 17.79 30.84
CA PRO A 320 5.33 18.81 30.16
C PRO A 320 6.53 19.18 31.05
N ALA A 321 7.72 19.23 30.44
CA ALA A 321 9.01 19.53 31.09
C ALA A 321 9.05 20.85 31.90
N ALA A 322 7.94 21.58 31.98
CA ALA A 322 7.72 22.71 32.86
C ALA A 322 7.44 22.32 34.32
N VAL A 323 6.91 21.12 34.60
CA VAL A 323 6.50 20.70 35.96
C VAL A 323 7.55 19.78 36.61
N SER A 324 8.12 18.87 35.83
CA SER A 324 9.25 18.04 36.24
C SER A 324 10.54 18.74 35.81
N GLY A 325 11.31 19.29 36.74
CA GLY A 325 12.60 20.00 36.52
C GLY A 325 13.73 19.15 35.92
N SER A 326 13.42 18.14 35.11
CA SER A 326 14.34 17.35 34.30
C SER A 326 14.99 18.25 33.25
N THR A 327 16.22 18.67 33.51
CA THR A 327 17.07 19.34 32.53
C THR A 327 17.29 18.43 31.31
N LYS A 328 17.03 18.93 30.10
CA LYS A 328 17.34 18.21 28.85
C LYS A 328 18.81 17.78 28.85
N THR A 329 19.06 16.48 28.74
CA THR A 329 20.41 15.93 28.62
C THR A 329 20.73 15.68 27.15
N ALA A 330 22.00 15.70 26.79
CA ALA A 330 22.44 15.48 25.40
C ALA A 330 21.99 14.11 24.86
N ASP A 331 21.91 13.11 25.73
CA ASP A 331 21.55 11.74 25.37
C ASP A 331 20.04 11.46 25.50
N SER A 332 19.27 12.38 26.11
CA SER A 332 17.82 12.18 26.25
C SER A 332 17.14 12.21 24.89
N THR A 333 16.58 11.06 24.50
CA THR A 333 15.71 10.94 23.33
C THR A 333 14.28 10.68 23.81
N SER A 334 13.50 11.74 23.97
CA SER A 334 12.12 11.66 24.44
C SER A 334 11.13 11.73 23.27
N LEU A 335 10.05 10.97 23.36
CA LEU A 335 8.93 11.01 22.43
C LEU A 335 7.73 11.65 23.15
N SER A 336 7.33 12.84 22.72
CA SER A 336 6.22 13.61 23.28
C SER A 336 5.02 13.63 22.32
N ILE A 337 3.83 13.79 22.91
CA ILE A 337 2.59 14.02 22.16
C ILE A 337 2.28 15.51 22.27
N GLU A 338 2.37 16.22 21.16
CA GLU A 338 2.11 17.66 21.11
C GLU A 338 1.10 17.97 19.99
N LYS A 339 0.62 19.21 19.94
CA LYS A 339 -0.19 19.67 18.81
C LYS A 339 0.71 19.83 17.60
N ASP A 340 0.57 18.93 16.64
CA ASP A 340 1.28 18.99 15.38
C ASP A 340 0.30 19.38 14.27
N TYR A 341 0.69 20.39 13.51
CA TYR A 341 -0.15 20.93 12.47
C TYR A 341 0.13 20.19 11.18
N HIS A 342 -0.90 19.85 10.41
CA HIS A 342 -0.76 19.27 9.08
C HIS A 342 -0.34 20.34 8.04
N LEU A 343 0.76 21.02 8.35
CA LEU A 343 1.44 22.01 7.54
C LEU A 343 2.74 21.39 7.03
N PHE A 344 3.18 21.82 5.85
CA PHE A 344 4.35 21.24 5.23
C PHE A 344 5.64 21.74 5.89
N LEU A 345 6.39 20.84 6.55
CA LEU A 345 7.71 21.09 7.15
C LEU A 345 7.79 22.33 8.06
N LEU A 346 6.83 22.49 8.98
CA LEU A 346 6.74 23.66 9.85
C LEU A 346 8.03 23.97 10.63
N ARG A 347 8.71 22.96 11.19
CA ARG A 347 9.89 23.17 12.05
C ARG A 347 11.16 23.46 11.25
N HIS A 348 11.21 23.01 10.00
CA HIS A 348 12.38 23.06 9.13
C HIS A 348 12.30 24.10 8.01
N TRP A 349 11.19 24.84 7.93
CA TRP A 349 10.97 25.89 6.94
C TRP A 349 10.53 27.22 7.59
N THR A 350 9.76 28.04 6.86
CA THR A 350 9.16 29.28 7.34
C THR A 350 7.67 29.07 7.58
N LEU A 351 7.08 29.83 8.50
CA LEU A 351 5.65 29.72 8.76
C LEU A 351 4.83 30.04 7.51
N TYR A 352 5.26 31.01 6.70
CA TYR A 352 4.58 31.37 5.46
C TYR A 352 4.60 30.23 4.45
N ASP A 353 5.78 29.68 4.17
CA ASP A 353 5.95 28.64 3.15
C ASP A 353 5.25 27.33 3.57
N SER A 354 5.27 26.99 4.86
CA SER A 354 4.54 25.82 5.37
C SER A 354 3.03 25.88 5.16
N PHE A 355 2.43 27.08 5.18
CA PHE A 355 1.03 27.27 4.79
C PHE A 355 0.89 27.27 3.26
N PHE A 356 1.81 27.90 2.54
CA PHE A 356 1.70 28.04 1.10
C PHE A 356 1.78 26.70 0.36
N TYR A 357 2.69 25.82 0.79
CA TYR A 357 2.94 24.52 0.18
C TYR A 357 2.16 23.35 0.80
N SER A 358 1.35 23.58 1.84
CA SER A 358 0.50 22.51 2.41
C SER A 358 -0.68 22.19 1.49
N ASN A 359 -0.89 20.90 1.22
CA ASN A 359 -1.95 20.41 0.32
C ASN A 359 -3.35 20.85 0.82
N GLN A 360 -3.63 20.68 2.11
CA GLN A 360 -4.91 21.05 2.72
C GLN A 360 -5.19 22.56 2.66
N VAL A 361 -4.18 23.39 2.95
CA VAL A 361 -4.34 24.84 2.93
C VAL A 361 -4.57 25.30 1.49
N ASN A 362 -3.80 24.74 0.56
CA ASN A 362 -3.87 25.08 -0.83
C ASN A 362 -5.24 24.77 -1.43
N SER A 363 -5.81 23.60 -1.12
CA SER A 363 -7.13 23.19 -1.63
C SER A 363 -8.29 24.01 -1.08
N LYS A 364 -8.22 24.47 0.18
CA LYS A 364 -9.28 25.30 0.78
C LYS A 364 -9.20 26.78 0.38
N LEU A 365 -8.00 27.34 0.27
CA LEU A 365 -7.81 28.77 -0.01
C LEU A 365 -7.61 29.07 -1.50
N ASN A 366 -7.46 28.04 -2.34
CA ASN A 366 -7.12 28.12 -3.75
C ASN A 366 -5.82 28.92 -3.99
N LEU A 367 -4.73 28.55 -3.30
CA LEU A 367 -3.49 29.34 -3.29
C LEU A 367 -2.75 29.40 -4.62
N TRP A 368 -3.07 28.53 -5.57
CA TRP A 368 -2.59 28.66 -6.95
C TRP A 368 -3.13 29.90 -7.66
N THR A 369 -4.18 30.55 -7.13
CA THR A 369 -4.69 31.83 -7.64
C THR A 369 -4.11 33.02 -6.89
N GLU A 370 -3.94 34.16 -7.57
CA GLU A 370 -3.51 35.41 -6.92
C GLU A 370 -4.46 35.85 -5.80
N ASP A 371 -5.76 35.59 -5.95
CA ASP A 371 -6.76 35.93 -4.95
C ASP A 371 -6.67 35.01 -3.72
N GLY A 372 -6.33 33.74 -3.91
CA GLY A 372 -6.00 32.83 -2.81
C GLY A 372 -4.79 33.32 -2.02
N LYS A 373 -3.74 33.79 -2.69
CA LYS A 373 -2.57 34.39 -2.03
C LYS A 373 -2.93 35.63 -1.21
N LYS A 374 -3.82 36.50 -1.72
CA LYS A 374 -4.34 37.65 -0.95
C LYS A 374 -5.14 37.19 0.27
N LYS A 375 -5.95 36.12 0.17
CA LYS A 375 -6.68 35.54 1.31
C LYS A 375 -5.71 35.04 2.39
N LEU A 376 -4.62 34.39 2.00
CA LEU A 376 -3.57 33.93 2.93
C LEU A 376 -2.92 35.11 3.67
N HIS A 377 -2.55 36.18 2.95
CA HIS A 377 -2.02 37.39 3.59
C HIS A 377 -3.03 38.05 4.54
N LYS A 378 -4.31 38.10 4.16
CA LYS A 378 -5.39 38.59 5.03
C LYS A 378 -5.55 37.72 6.29
N MET A 379 -5.34 36.41 6.17
CA MET A 379 -5.38 35.48 7.30
C MET A 379 -4.23 35.75 8.29
N PHE A 380 -2.99 35.91 7.81
CA PHE A 380 -1.86 36.29 8.68
C PHE A 380 -2.06 37.65 9.35
N ALA A 381 -2.61 38.63 8.62
CA ALA A 381 -2.95 39.94 9.18
C ALA A 381 -3.99 39.83 10.32
N LYS A 382 -5.02 38.97 10.17
CA LYS A 382 -6.00 38.72 11.24
C LYS A 382 -5.40 37.99 12.44
N MET A 383 -4.48 37.06 12.20
CA MET A 383 -3.76 36.34 13.27
C MET A 383 -2.82 37.24 14.08
N GLY A 384 -2.51 38.45 13.60
CA GLY A 384 -1.55 39.35 14.23
C GLY A 384 -0.10 38.96 14.00
N VAL A 385 0.18 38.11 13.01
CA VAL A 385 1.54 37.73 12.62
C VAL A 385 1.94 38.56 11.40
N SER A 386 2.98 39.39 11.53
CA SER A 386 3.48 40.18 10.40
C SER A 386 4.10 39.26 9.33
N LEU A 387 4.02 39.67 8.07
CA LEU A 387 4.56 38.88 6.97
C LEU A 387 6.07 38.64 7.12
N ALA A 388 6.81 39.64 7.61
CA ALA A 388 8.23 39.52 7.89
C ALA A 388 8.54 38.45 8.95
N VAL A 389 7.71 38.34 10.01
CA VAL A 389 7.86 37.28 11.02
C VAL A 389 7.47 35.92 10.44
N ALA A 390 6.43 35.85 9.61
CA ALA A 390 6.01 34.60 8.97
C ALA A 390 7.08 34.04 8.00
N GLN A 391 7.88 34.90 7.37
CA GLN A 391 8.97 34.54 6.47
C GLN A 391 10.29 34.22 7.20
N GLN A 392 10.38 34.44 8.52
CA GLN A 392 11.55 33.99 9.28
C GLN A 392 11.54 32.47 9.39
N LYS A 393 12.73 31.86 9.34
CA LYS A 393 12.87 30.42 9.60
C LYS A 393 12.33 30.10 10.98
N TRP A 394 11.57 29.01 11.08
CA TRP A 394 10.89 28.62 12.31
C TRP A 394 11.81 28.59 13.51
N MET A 395 13.03 28.05 13.38
CA MET A 395 14.02 28.00 14.47
C MET A 395 14.27 29.38 15.11
N TYR A 396 14.38 30.43 14.29
CA TYR A 396 14.70 31.79 14.72
C TYR A 396 13.48 32.65 15.04
N MET A 397 12.25 32.19 14.75
CA MET A 397 11.03 32.91 15.06
C MET A 397 10.88 33.11 16.59
N ASP A 398 10.39 34.30 17.00
CA ASP A 398 10.23 34.67 18.40
C ASP A 398 9.42 33.61 19.18
N SER A 399 10.00 33.17 20.30
CA SER A 399 9.40 32.25 21.25
C SER A 399 8.01 32.69 21.75
N ARG A 400 7.74 33.99 21.84
CA ARG A 400 6.42 34.51 22.25
C ARG A 400 5.33 34.13 21.25
N VAL A 401 5.63 34.32 19.96
CA VAL A 401 4.71 33.95 18.86
C VAL A 401 4.48 32.45 18.85
N LYS A 402 5.54 31.64 19.01
CA LYS A 402 5.44 30.16 19.07
C LYS A 402 4.52 29.69 20.21
N ARG A 403 4.61 30.31 21.39
CA ARG A 403 3.76 29.96 22.55
C ARG A 403 2.30 30.36 22.35
N GLN A 404 2.03 31.46 21.64
CA GLN A 404 0.68 31.95 21.37
C GLN A 404 0.01 31.26 20.18
N LEU A 405 0.80 30.68 19.26
CA LEU A 405 0.33 30.08 18.01
C LEU A 405 -0.81 29.06 18.19
N PRO A 406 -0.80 28.15 19.20
CA PRO A 406 -1.92 27.23 19.40
C PRO A 406 -3.25 27.92 19.72
N GLY A 407 -3.20 29.03 20.47
CA GLY A 407 -4.39 29.84 20.76
C GLY A 407 -4.88 30.62 19.54
N ILE A 408 -3.94 31.20 18.78
CA ILE A 408 -4.24 31.91 17.53
C ILE A 408 -4.92 30.97 16.53
N PHE A 409 -4.36 29.79 16.31
CA PHE A 409 -4.90 28.84 15.34
C PHE A 409 -6.29 28.32 15.71
N HIS A 410 -6.54 28.06 16.99
CA HIS A 410 -7.85 27.63 17.45
C HIS A 410 -8.94 28.67 17.18
N HIS A 411 -8.62 29.96 17.27
CA HIS A 411 -9.60 31.03 17.02
C HIS A 411 -9.79 31.36 15.54
N TYR A 412 -8.71 31.41 14.75
CA TYR A 412 -8.76 31.94 13.38
C TYR A 412 -8.90 30.89 12.29
N LEU A 413 -8.36 29.67 12.43
CA LEU A 413 -8.43 28.64 11.37
C LEU A 413 -9.87 28.19 11.03
N PRO A 414 -10.80 28.06 11.99
CA PRO A 414 -12.18 27.68 11.68
C PRO A 414 -12.89 28.67 10.74
N LEU A 415 -12.54 29.96 10.79
CA LEU A 415 -13.11 31.00 9.91
C LEU A 415 -12.81 30.78 8.43
N TYR A 416 -11.79 29.97 8.12
CA TYR A 416 -11.34 29.64 6.77
C TYR A 416 -11.62 28.19 6.40
N GLY A 417 -12.34 27.43 7.24
CA GLY A 417 -12.59 25.99 7.02
C GLY A 417 -11.33 25.13 7.18
N LEU A 418 -10.32 25.62 7.91
CA LEU A 418 -9.03 24.96 8.13
C LEU A 418 -8.95 24.21 9.47
N GLU A 419 -10.07 23.73 9.99
CA GLU A 419 -10.13 23.02 11.28
C GLU A 419 -9.31 21.71 11.26
N GLY A 420 -9.31 21.00 10.13
CA GLY A 420 -8.61 19.73 9.94
C GLY A 420 -7.07 19.80 9.99
N ILE A 421 -6.48 21.01 10.06
CA ILE A 421 -5.03 21.18 10.19
C ILE A 421 -4.55 20.82 11.59
N VAL A 422 -5.35 21.12 12.63
CA VAL A 422 -4.94 20.96 14.02
C VAL A 422 -5.09 19.50 14.43
N ARG A 423 -3.98 18.78 14.54
CA ARG A 423 -3.96 17.40 15.01
C ARG A 423 -3.01 17.22 16.19
N GLN A 424 -3.14 16.10 16.88
CA GLN A 424 -2.12 15.67 17.83
C GLN A 424 -1.13 14.82 17.05
N GLY A 425 0.14 15.14 17.17
CA GLY A 425 1.21 14.44 16.48
C GLY A 425 2.28 13.99 17.45
N PHE A 426 3.10 13.09 16.95
CA PHE A 426 4.23 12.53 17.67
C PHE A 426 5.50 13.29 17.33
N ILE A 427 6.16 13.82 18.35
CA ILE A 427 7.40 14.57 18.19
C ILE A 427 8.50 13.86 18.95
N ARG A 428 9.59 13.56 18.24
CA ARG A 428 10.81 13.04 18.85
C ARG A 428 11.79 14.18 19.07
N THR A 429 12.23 14.34 20.32
CA THR A 429 13.31 15.26 20.66
C THR A 429 14.61 14.48 20.75
N PHE A 430 15.64 14.93 20.04
CA PHE A 430 16.97 14.34 20.04
C PHE A 430 17.91 15.27 20.80
N GLY A 431 18.00 15.14 22.13
CA GLY A 431 18.88 15.95 22.98
C GLY A 431 18.89 17.44 22.60
N PHE A 432 20.04 17.91 22.12
CA PHE A 432 20.23 19.30 21.64
C PHE A 432 20.24 19.46 20.12
N THR A 433 20.14 18.39 19.33
CA THR A 433 20.18 18.50 17.86
C THR A 433 18.88 19.07 17.30
N GLY A 434 17.75 18.79 17.97
CA GLY A 434 16.47 19.39 17.62
C GLY A 434 15.28 18.49 17.92
N GLN A 435 14.12 18.93 17.45
CA GLN A 435 12.86 18.20 17.49
C GLN A 435 12.44 17.89 16.07
N LEU A 436 11.88 16.70 15.86
CA LEU A 436 11.40 16.25 14.57
C LEU A 436 9.99 15.67 14.74
N SER A 437 9.04 16.12 13.93
CA SER A 437 7.74 15.47 13.82
C SER A 437 7.83 14.20 12.97
N ALA A 438 6.98 13.22 13.30
CA ALA A 438 6.80 12.03 12.49
C ALA A 438 6.45 12.36 11.02
N MET A 439 5.55 13.32 10.77
CA MET A 439 5.15 13.70 9.40
C MET A 439 6.30 14.35 8.63
N GLU A 440 7.10 15.19 9.29
CA GLU A 440 8.28 15.82 8.67
C GLU A 440 9.36 14.78 8.34
N CYS A 441 9.51 13.76 9.19
CA CYS A 441 10.38 12.63 8.93
C CYS A 441 9.91 11.82 7.73
N VAL A 442 8.61 11.57 7.60
CA VAL A 442 8.03 10.89 6.43
C VAL A 442 8.37 11.66 5.16
N GLU A 443 8.07 12.95 5.09
CA GLU A 443 8.34 13.75 3.88
C GLU A 443 9.82 13.74 3.48
N ALA A 444 10.72 13.76 4.47
CA ALA A 444 12.16 13.63 4.24
C ALA A 444 12.54 12.26 3.66
N LEU A 445 11.96 11.17 4.19
CA LEU A 445 12.20 9.81 3.69
C LEU A 445 11.62 9.63 2.28
N THR A 446 10.41 10.13 2.03
CA THR A 446 9.81 10.09 0.69
C THR A 446 10.70 10.81 -0.32
N ALA A 447 11.21 11.99 0.04
CA ALA A 447 12.11 12.74 -0.84
C ALA A 447 13.42 11.99 -1.12
N LEU A 448 13.96 11.24 -0.16
CA LEU A 448 15.15 10.39 -0.38
C LEU A 448 14.87 9.21 -1.32
N LEU A 449 13.66 8.63 -1.26
CA LEU A 449 13.23 7.59 -2.20
C LEU A 449 13.07 8.16 -3.62
N GLU A 450 12.59 9.41 -3.72
CA GLU A 450 12.29 10.09 -4.98
C GLU A 450 13.53 10.65 -5.70
N SER A 451 14.53 11.11 -4.95
CA SER A 451 15.67 11.86 -5.48
C SER A 451 16.62 10.98 -6.29
N ASP A 452 16.76 11.22 -7.60
CA ASP A 452 17.97 10.78 -8.31
C ASP A 452 19.06 11.82 -8.06
N LYS A 453 20.20 11.39 -7.49
CA LYS A 453 21.34 12.27 -7.19
C LYS A 453 21.85 13.01 -8.43
N ARG A 454 21.59 12.48 -9.63
CA ARG A 454 21.93 13.09 -10.92
C ARG A 454 21.17 14.39 -11.20
N PHE A 455 19.93 14.54 -10.71
CA PHE A 455 19.11 15.73 -10.97
C PHE A 455 19.55 16.95 -10.14
N LEU A 456 19.92 16.72 -8.87
CA LEU A 456 20.26 17.79 -7.93
C LEU A 456 21.64 18.41 -8.20
N THR A 457 22.54 17.67 -8.84
CA THR A 457 23.88 18.15 -9.21
C THR A 457 23.92 18.94 -10.53
N SER A 458 22.79 19.11 -11.23
CA SER A 458 22.72 19.85 -12.50
C SER A 458 22.97 21.36 -12.38
N ASN A 459 23.26 21.87 -11.19
CA ASN A 459 23.81 23.22 -10.95
C ASN A 459 25.32 23.26 -10.68
N GLY A 460 26.08 22.19 -10.96
CA GLY A 460 27.53 22.18 -10.80
C GLY A 460 28.22 21.26 -11.79
N LEU A 461 28.76 21.86 -12.86
CA LEU A 461 29.97 21.49 -13.61
C LEU A 461 30.38 20.02 -13.60
N GLU A 462 30.36 19.42 -14.80
CA GLU A 462 31.38 18.50 -15.34
C GLU A 462 32.16 17.72 -14.28
N ASN A 463 31.81 16.45 -14.07
CA ASN A 463 32.75 15.35 -13.80
C ASN A 463 31.95 14.10 -13.40
N ASN A 464 31.43 13.39 -14.41
CA ASN A 464 31.34 11.93 -14.40
C ASN A 464 31.16 11.38 -15.83
N ASP A 465 31.95 11.91 -16.76
CA ASP A 465 32.09 11.38 -18.14
C ASP A 465 32.89 10.06 -18.18
N ASN A 466 32.89 9.28 -17.10
CA ASN A 466 33.50 7.94 -17.09
C ASN A 466 32.47 6.79 -17.19
N GLU A 467 31.19 7.09 -17.41
CA GLU A 467 30.17 6.11 -17.86
C GLU A 467 29.48 6.50 -19.18
N GLN A 468 29.91 7.58 -19.84
CA GLN A 468 29.44 7.96 -21.20
C GLN A 468 30.30 7.37 -22.34
N GLY A 469 31.18 6.41 -22.01
CA GLY A 469 32.11 5.79 -22.97
C GLY A 469 31.59 4.57 -23.74
N SER A 470 30.32 4.18 -23.65
CA SER A 470 29.80 2.99 -24.36
C SER A 470 28.53 3.21 -25.18
N ASP A 471 27.91 4.40 -25.14
CA ASP A 471 26.60 4.63 -25.78
C ASP A 471 26.70 5.19 -27.22
N ALA A 472 27.92 5.33 -27.77
CA ALA A 472 28.15 5.86 -29.12
C ALA A 472 28.56 4.80 -30.17
N GLU A 473 28.68 3.51 -29.82
CA GLU A 473 29.10 2.45 -30.76
C GLU A 473 28.15 1.23 -30.79
N ASP A 474 26.85 1.41 -30.51
CA ASP A 474 25.91 0.29 -30.44
C ASP A 474 24.76 0.42 -31.46
N GLU A 475 25.10 0.67 -32.73
CA GLU A 475 24.16 0.82 -33.86
C GLU A 475 23.48 -0.50 -34.30
N GLY A 476 23.57 -1.59 -33.52
CA GLY A 476 23.09 -2.93 -33.89
C GLY A 476 22.01 -3.56 -33.02
N HIS A 477 21.58 -2.95 -31.93
CA HIS A 477 20.57 -3.53 -31.02
C HIS A 477 19.15 -3.01 -31.28
N ASP A 478 18.17 -3.92 -31.21
CA ASP A 478 16.74 -3.63 -31.30
C ASP A 478 16.31 -2.56 -30.28
N GLU A 479 15.39 -1.66 -30.67
CA GLU A 479 14.90 -0.57 -29.80
C GLU A 479 14.36 -1.09 -28.45
N GLU A 480 13.80 -2.30 -28.44
CA GLU A 480 13.26 -2.94 -27.24
C GLU A 480 14.36 -3.26 -26.20
N GLU A 481 15.54 -3.74 -26.62
CA GLU A 481 16.63 -4.08 -25.70
C GLU A 481 17.25 -2.82 -25.06
N ARG A 482 17.30 -1.71 -25.82
CA ARG A 482 17.75 -0.41 -25.29
C ARG A 482 16.81 0.09 -24.19
N ILE A 483 15.50 -0.10 -24.36
CA ILE A 483 14.48 0.30 -23.38
C ILE A 483 14.59 -0.55 -22.12
N GLU A 484 14.75 -1.86 -22.26
CA GLU A 484 14.91 -2.77 -21.12
C GLU A 484 16.18 -2.43 -20.30
N LYS A 485 17.33 -2.20 -20.96
CA LYS A 485 18.56 -1.76 -20.28
C LYS A 485 18.37 -0.45 -19.52
N ARG A 486 17.61 0.51 -20.07
CA ARG A 486 17.31 1.80 -19.41
C ARG A 486 16.43 1.60 -18.19
N LEU A 487 15.40 0.77 -18.30
CA LEU A 487 14.49 0.45 -17.22
C LEU A 487 15.22 -0.22 -16.05
N GLN A 488 16.08 -1.21 -16.33
CA GLN A 488 16.92 -1.85 -15.32
C GLN A 488 17.86 -0.83 -14.62
N ARG A 489 18.36 0.17 -15.34
CA ARG A 489 19.14 1.27 -14.72
C ARG A 489 18.28 2.12 -13.79
N LYS A 490 17.02 2.42 -14.14
CA LYS A 490 16.08 3.14 -13.26
C LYS A 490 15.76 2.35 -11.99
N GLU A 491 15.48 1.06 -12.13
CA GLU A 491 15.19 0.17 -11.00
C GLU A 491 16.38 0.10 -10.01
N LYS A 492 17.62 0.03 -10.53
CA LYS A 492 18.84 0.09 -9.69
C LYS A 492 18.96 1.41 -8.91
N VAL A 493 18.52 2.53 -9.46
CA VAL A 493 18.53 3.83 -8.77
C VAL A 493 17.54 3.81 -7.61
N TRP A 494 16.33 3.31 -7.82
CA TRP A 494 15.33 3.18 -6.76
C TRP A 494 15.80 2.27 -5.62
N VAL A 495 16.48 1.17 -5.96
CA VAL A 495 17.12 0.30 -4.96
C VAL A 495 18.22 1.04 -4.17
N ASN A 496 19.04 1.87 -4.81
CA ASN A 496 20.06 2.68 -4.11
C ASN A 496 19.42 3.77 -3.21
N ASN A 497 18.30 4.34 -3.65
CA ASN A 497 17.54 5.31 -2.89
C ASN A 497 16.91 4.69 -1.65
N PHE A 498 16.40 3.45 -1.76
CA PHE A 498 15.93 2.66 -0.62
C PHE A 498 17.01 2.55 0.47
N TRP A 499 18.25 2.21 0.10
CA TRP A 499 19.34 2.14 1.08
C TRP A 499 19.71 3.49 1.68
N SER A 500 19.54 4.58 0.92
CA SER A 500 19.75 5.94 1.44
C SER A 500 18.68 6.31 2.49
N ALA A 501 17.41 5.94 2.25
CA ALA A 501 16.33 6.10 3.22
C ALA A 501 16.49 5.17 4.44
N TRP A 502 16.93 3.93 4.23
CA TRP A 502 17.26 2.98 5.28
C TRP A 502 18.37 3.51 6.21
N ASP A 503 19.44 4.04 5.63
CA ASP A 503 20.55 4.63 6.38
C ASP A 503 20.12 5.90 7.14
N ALA A 504 19.12 6.64 6.63
CA ALA A 504 18.57 7.83 7.28
C ALA A 504 17.80 7.47 8.57
N LEU A 505 17.12 6.32 8.63
CA LEU A 505 16.38 5.85 9.82
C LEU A 505 17.28 5.52 11.02
N ASN A 506 18.60 5.43 10.84
CA ASN A 506 19.57 5.17 11.91
C ASN A 506 19.86 6.42 12.75
N MET A 507 18.87 6.87 13.51
CA MET A 507 18.95 8.10 14.32
C MET A 507 19.79 7.93 15.61
N GLY A 508 19.95 6.71 16.11
CA GLY A 508 20.62 6.42 17.38
C GLY A 508 22.15 6.43 17.33
N THR A 509 22.75 6.46 16.13
CA THR A 509 24.21 6.64 16.01
C THR A 509 24.48 8.14 15.99
N THR A 510 24.49 8.75 17.18
CA THR A 510 24.98 10.12 17.36
C THR A 510 26.29 10.21 16.60
N LEU A 511 26.36 11.18 15.67
CA LEU A 511 27.57 11.53 14.97
C LEU A 511 28.73 11.49 15.98
N GLN A 512 29.69 10.58 15.78
CA GLN A 512 31.05 10.95 16.12
C GLN A 512 31.38 12.13 15.19
N ILE A 513 31.03 13.33 15.63
CA ILE A 513 31.67 14.57 15.20
C ILE A 513 33.09 14.48 15.78
N GLY A 514 33.88 13.57 15.21
CA GLY A 514 35.30 13.51 15.39
C GLY A 514 35.85 14.75 14.73
N ALA A 515 36.06 15.79 15.53
CA ALA A 515 36.94 16.89 15.23
C ALA A 515 38.31 16.32 14.83
N THR A 516 38.53 16.13 13.53
CA THR A 516 39.86 16.02 12.94
C THR A 516 39.83 16.60 11.53
N THR A 517 40.34 17.82 11.45
CA THR A 517 41.38 18.22 10.49
C THR A 517 41.04 18.13 8.99
N THR A 518 40.66 19.29 8.43
CA THR A 518 41.38 19.91 7.29
C THR A 518 41.81 19.02 6.12
N GLN A 519 40.99 18.06 5.67
CA GLN A 519 41.08 17.52 4.30
C GLN A 519 39.69 17.22 3.78
N LYS A 520 39.24 18.00 2.78
CA LYS A 520 38.11 17.65 1.92
C LYS A 520 38.50 16.41 1.10
N THR A 521 38.34 15.22 1.67
CA THR A 521 38.31 13.98 0.88
C THR A 521 36.88 13.79 0.37
N SER A 522 36.71 13.80 -0.94
CA SER A 522 35.42 13.90 -1.66
C SER A 522 34.41 12.75 -1.50
N PHE A 523 34.51 11.87 -0.49
CA PHE A 523 33.64 10.68 -0.40
C PHE A 523 33.29 10.22 1.03
N LYS A 524 32.94 11.12 1.95
CA LYS A 524 32.32 10.70 3.21
C LYS A 524 30.80 10.54 2.96
N LYS A 525 30.32 9.30 2.80
CA LYS A 525 28.87 8.99 2.70
C LYS A 525 28.18 9.53 3.96
N ALA A 526 27.33 10.55 3.82
CA ALA A 526 26.50 11.06 4.90
C ALA A 526 25.69 9.90 5.52
N LYS A 527 25.47 9.92 6.84
CA LYS A 527 24.74 8.87 7.58
C LYS A 527 23.80 9.44 8.62
N GLY A 528 22.68 8.76 8.85
CA GLY A 528 21.70 9.09 9.89
C GLY A 528 21.11 10.50 9.70
N PHE A 529 21.31 11.36 10.70
CA PHE A 529 20.69 12.69 10.77
C PHE A 529 21.10 13.64 9.62
N GLU A 530 22.33 13.50 9.09
CA GLU A 530 22.79 14.31 7.96
C GLU A 530 22.03 13.99 6.67
N LEU A 531 21.78 12.69 6.41
CA LEU A 531 20.95 12.26 5.27
C LEU A 531 19.50 12.71 5.44
N LEU A 532 18.99 12.68 6.67
CA LEU A 532 17.63 13.14 6.92
C LEU A 532 17.47 14.64 6.62
N PHE A 533 18.43 15.47 7.01
CA PHE A 533 18.42 16.89 6.64
C PHE A 533 18.56 17.12 5.14
N GLN A 534 19.38 16.31 4.48
CA GLN A 534 19.45 16.33 3.02
C GLN A 534 18.08 15.99 2.41
N GLY A 535 17.40 14.96 2.92
CA GLY A 535 16.04 14.60 2.54
C GLY A 535 15.03 15.71 2.79
N LEU A 536 15.14 16.44 3.90
CA LEU A 536 14.29 17.60 4.20
C LEU A 536 14.48 18.75 3.20
N GLU A 537 15.69 18.96 2.69
CA GLU A 537 15.93 19.99 1.67
C GLU A 537 15.35 19.54 0.33
N HIS A 538 15.58 18.29 -0.07
CA HIS A 538 14.99 17.70 -1.28
C HIS A 538 13.47 17.75 -1.25
N ALA A 539 12.86 17.49 -0.10
CA ALA A 539 11.41 17.57 0.07
C ALA A 539 10.87 18.97 -0.24
N LYS A 540 11.59 20.04 0.13
CA LYS A 540 11.19 21.42 -0.19
C LYS A 540 11.23 21.66 -1.69
N GLU A 541 12.32 21.27 -2.35
CA GLU A 541 12.49 21.43 -3.80
C GLU A 541 11.40 20.66 -4.57
N ILE A 542 11.18 19.40 -4.19
CA ILE A 542 10.14 18.54 -4.76
C ILE A 542 8.75 19.18 -4.61
N GLN A 543 8.41 19.69 -3.43
CA GLN A 543 7.10 20.31 -3.20
C GLN A 543 6.93 21.62 -3.99
N GLN A 544 8.01 22.39 -4.19
CA GLN A 544 7.99 23.57 -5.06
C GLN A 544 7.72 23.20 -6.52
N ILE A 545 8.32 22.12 -7.00
CA ILE A 545 8.12 21.59 -8.36
C ILE A 545 6.68 21.08 -8.54
N ILE A 546 6.17 20.30 -7.57
CA ILE A 546 4.78 19.82 -7.58
C ILE A 546 3.81 21.00 -7.65
N PHE A 547 4.02 22.04 -6.83
CA PHE A 547 3.16 23.21 -6.83
C PHE A 547 3.23 23.99 -8.15
N ARG A 548 4.44 24.22 -8.71
CA ARG A 548 4.63 24.91 -10.00
C ARG A 548 3.92 24.16 -11.13
N THR A 549 4.08 22.85 -11.18
CA THR A 549 3.45 21.99 -12.19
C THR A 549 1.94 21.97 -12.00
N GLY A 550 1.47 21.75 -10.77
CA GLY A 550 0.05 21.75 -10.42
C GLY A 550 -0.67 23.06 -10.74
N MET A 551 -0.02 24.21 -10.49
CA MET A 551 -0.51 25.53 -10.90
C MET A 551 -0.66 25.61 -12.43
N SER A 552 0.37 25.23 -13.18
CA SER A 552 0.33 25.20 -14.66
C SER A 552 -0.81 24.33 -15.19
N LEU A 553 -1.04 23.17 -14.56
CA LEU A 553 -2.13 22.25 -14.94
C LEU A 553 -3.52 22.86 -14.78
N LEU A 554 -3.75 23.53 -13.64
CA LEU A 554 -5.04 24.15 -13.32
C LEU A 554 -5.29 25.42 -14.14
N GLU A 555 -4.29 26.29 -14.29
CA GLU A 555 -4.40 27.54 -15.06
C GLU A 555 -4.64 27.27 -16.54
N ARG A 556 -3.93 26.29 -17.11
CA ARG A 556 -4.09 25.89 -18.52
C ARG A 556 -5.33 25.03 -18.77
N LYS A 557 -6.05 24.62 -17.71
CA LYS A 557 -7.22 23.73 -17.77
C LYS A 557 -6.94 22.45 -18.58
N LEU A 558 -5.79 21.82 -18.31
CA LEU A 558 -5.37 20.58 -18.99
C LEU A 558 -6.16 19.35 -18.52
N ILE A 559 -6.85 19.46 -17.38
CA ILE A 559 -7.68 18.41 -16.81
C ILE A 559 -8.98 18.31 -17.60
N LYS A 560 -9.24 17.13 -18.16
CA LYS A 560 -10.47 16.83 -18.89
C LYS A 560 -11.45 16.09 -17.99
N ASN A 561 -12.68 16.58 -17.94
CA ASN A 561 -13.74 16.01 -17.11
C ASN A 561 -14.65 15.14 -17.99
N LEU A 562 -14.56 13.81 -17.85
CA LEU A 562 -15.51 12.89 -18.48
C LEU A 562 -16.65 12.57 -17.51
N LYS A 563 -17.64 11.81 -17.99
CA LYS A 563 -18.77 11.39 -17.17
C LYS A 563 -18.33 10.52 -15.98
N LEU A 564 -17.52 9.49 -16.24
CA LEU A 564 -17.08 8.50 -15.24
C LEU A 564 -15.88 9.00 -14.41
N TYR A 565 -14.82 9.46 -15.07
CA TYR A 565 -13.58 9.88 -14.41
C TYR A 565 -13.04 11.19 -15.00
N ARG A 566 -12.02 11.75 -14.35
CA ARG A 566 -11.22 12.88 -14.85
C ARG A 566 -9.88 12.36 -15.30
N PHE A 567 -9.30 12.91 -16.35
CA PHE A 567 -7.94 12.55 -16.73
C PHE A 567 -7.10 13.77 -17.09
N CYS A 568 -5.79 13.61 -16.92
CA CYS A 568 -4.80 14.60 -17.27
C CYS A 568 -3.56 13.90 -17.82
N VAL A 569 -3.04 14.42 -18.94
CA VAL A 569 -1.85 13.90 -19.62
C VAL A 569 -0.78 15.00 -19.57
N LEU A 570 0.37 14.65 -19.02
CA LEU A 570 1.57 15.49 -18.93
C LEU A 570 2.44 15.20 -20.16
N ASN A 571 2.62 16.20 -21.01
CA ASN A 571 3.42 16.12 -22.23
C ASN A 571 4.57 17.14 -22.16
N ASP A 572 5.67 16.86 -22.88
CA ASP A 572 6.93 17.61 -22.83
C ASP A 572 6.76 19.12 -23.05
N GLY A 573 5.93 19.53 -24.01
CA GLY A 573 5.69 20.95 -24.30
C GLY A 573 4.88 21.72 -23.24
N SER A 574 4.25 21.05 -22.27
CA SER A 574 3.38 21.72 -21.31
C SER A 574 4.05 22.02 -19.97
N ILE A 575 5.11 21.29 -19.58
CA ILE A 575 5.66 21.32 -18.22
C ILE A 575 7.21 21.28 -18.24
N PRO A 576 7.89 22.23 -17.57
CA PRO A 576 9.35 22.38 -17.64
C PRO A 576 10.20 21.30 -16.93
N ASP A 577 9.64 20.38 -16.13
CA ASP A 577 10.38 19.32 -15.42
C ASP A 577 9.73 17.93 -15.54
N LEU A 578 9.36 17.51 -16.75
CA LEU A 578 8.58 16.28 -16.94
C LEU A 578 9.28 15.01 -16.42
N HIS A 579 10.60 14.91 -16.59
CA HIS A 579 11.40 13.72 -16.21
C HIS A 579 11.29 13.34 -14.72
N ILE A 580 10.93 14.28 -13.84
CA ILE A 580 10.79 14.02 -12.39
C ILE A 580 9.55 13.14 -12.12
N PHE A 581 8.52 13.27 -12.95
CA PHE A 581 7.25 12.54 -12.80
C PHE A 581 7.30 11.11 -13.34
N ASN A 582 8.47 10.66 -13.81
CA ASN A 582 8.74 9.26 -14.14
C ASN A 582 8.80 8.35 -12.90
N ASN A 583 8.98 8.90 -11.70
CA ASN A 583 8.88 8.14 -10.46
C ASN A 583 7.41 8.02 -10.04
N PRO A 584 6.88 6.80 -9.79
CA PRO A 584 5.51 6.61 -9.31
C PRO A 584 5.16 7.46 -8.07
N LEU A 585 6.09 7.64 -7.13
CA LEU A 585 5.85 8.41 -5.90
C LEU A 585 5.62 9.90 -6.18
N MET A 586 6.40 10.47 -7.10
CA MET A 586 6.25 11.86 -7.53
C MET A 586 4.91 12.10 -8.23
N LEU A 587 4.52 11.17 -9.10
CA LEU A 587 3.23 11.23 -9.79
C LEU A 587 2.06 11.08 -8.81
N SER A 588 2.20 10.21 -7.79
CA SER A 588 1.22 10.05 -6.72
C SER A 588 1.05 11.30 -5.87
N LYS A 589 2.14 12.01 -5.54
CA LYS A 589 2.09 13.28 -4.82
C LYS A 589 1.39 14.37 -5.63
N LEU A 590 1.78 14.55 -6.89
CA LEU A 590 1.12 15.50 -7.79
C LEU A 590 -0.36 15.17 -7.93
N GLY A 591 -0.69 13.89 -8.08
CA GLY A 591 -2.06 13.47 -8.26
C GLY A 591 -2.92 13.60 -7.03
N THR A 592 -2.39 13.29 -5.86
CA THR A 592 -3.09 13.56 -4.58
C THR A 592 -3.33 15.06 -4.42
N TRP A 593 -2.33 15.90 -4.71
CA TRP A 593 -2.47 17.35 -4.66
C TRP A 593 -3.57 17.83 -5.64
N VAL A 594 -3.53 17.44 -6.91
CA VAL A 594 -4.54 17.83 -7.90
C VAL A 594 -5.93 17.33 -7.50
N ALA A 595 -6.06 16.08 -7.05
CA ALA A 595 -7.33 15.48 -6.65
C ALA A 595 -7.96 16.21 -5.46
N GLU A 596 -7.17 16.59 -4.45
CA GLU A 596 -7.66 17.36 -3.30
C GLU A 596 -8.17 18.75 -3.73
N ASN A 597 -7.43 19.46 -4.58
CA ASN A 597 -7.85 20.78 -5.10
C ASN A 597 -9.13 20.69 -5.94
N LEU A 598 -9.24 19.69 -6.83
CA LEU A 598 -10.42 19.49 -7.65
C LEU A 598 -11.65 19.18 -6.80
N THR A 599 -11.48 18.32 -5.79
CA THR A 599 -12.59 17.95 -4.90
C THR A 599 -13.11 19.17 -4.15
N GLU A 600 -12.23 19.97 -3.55
CA GLU A 600 -12.67 21.19 -2.85
C GLU A 600 -13.37 22.18 -3.79
N LEU A 601 -12.87 22.34 -5.02
CA LEU A 601 -13.54 23.17 -6.03
C LEU A 601 -14.95 22.69 -6.35
N ASP A 602 -15.14 21.38 -6.52
CA ASP A 602 -16.47 20.80 -6.78
C ASP A 602 -17.44 21.08 -5.63
N PHE A 603 -16.98 20.95 -4.38
CA PHE A 603 -17.78 21.25 -3.19
C PHE A 603 -18.11 22.74 -3.07
N THR A 604 -17.19 23.64 -3.42
CA THR A 604 -17.48 25.08 -3.44
C THR A 604 -18.51 25.47 -4.50
N ASN A 605 -18.62 24.69 -5.58
CA ASN A 605 -19.56 24.89 -6.67
C ASN A 605 -20.88 24.11 -6.48
N GLU A 606 -21.13 23.54 -5.29
CA GLU A 606 -22.29 22.70 -4.96
C GLU A 606 -22.47 21.45 -5.84
N SER A 607 -21.45 21.10 -6.62
CA SER A 607 -21.41 19.84 -7.37
C SER A 607 -20.82 18.75 -6.49
N HIS A 608 -21.66 17.93 -5.86
CA HIS A 608 -21.20 16.86 -4.97
C HIS A 608 -20.72 15.59 -5.69
N SER A 609 -20.32 15.67 -6.97
CA SER A 609 -19.86 14.49 -7.72
C SER A 609 -18.36 14.23 -7.47
N LEU A 610 -18.06 13.21 -6.68
CA LEU A 610 -16.70 12.70 -6.50
C LEU A 610 -16.33 11.80 -7.68
N LYS A 611 -15.40 12.27 -8.51
CA LYS A 611 -14.90 11.53 -9.68
C LYS A 611 -13.44 11.11 -9.49
N PRO A 612 -13.07 9.87 -9.83
CA PRO A 612 -11.68 9.44 -9.82
C PRO A 612 -10.83 10.22 -10.83
N LEU A 613 -9.51 10.23 -10.62
CA LEU A 613 -8.54 10.96 -11.44
C LEU A 613 -7.51 9.98 -12.04
N ILE A 614 -7.29 10.07 -13.34
CA ILE A 614 -6.19 9.40 -14.04
C ILE A 614 -5.13 10.43 -14.39
N LEU A 615 -3.88 10.13 -14.07
CA LEU A 615 -2.72 10.92 -14.47
C LEU A 615 -1.78 10.09 -15.31
N ALA A 616 -1.38 10.64 -16.45
CA ALA A 616 -0.40 10.03 -17.35
C ALA A 616 0.80 10.96 -17.51
N SER A 617 2.01 10.46 -17.29
CA SER A 617 3.26 11.20 -17.52
C SER A 617 4.05 10.54 -18.64
N LEU A 618 4.43 11.32 -19.67
CA LEU A 618 5.25 10.82 -20.77
C LEU A 618 6.71 10.71 -20.36
N ASP A 619 7.27 9.51 -20.48
CA ASP A 619 8.71 9.33 -20.50
C ASP A 619 9.22 9.40 -21.94
N VAL A 620 9.87 10.51 -22.29
CA VAL A 620 10.39 10.76 -23.66
C VAL A 620 11.43 9.69 -24.05
N ASP A 621 12.21 9.20 -23.09
CA ASP A 621 13.31 8.28 -23.34
C ASP A 621 12.85 6.83 -23.63
N SER A 622 11.70 6.42 -23.09
CA SER A 622 11.16 5.05 -23.25
C SER A 622 9.94 5.01 -24.19
N ASP A 623 9.50 6.18 -24.67
CA ASP A 623 8.27 6.39 -25.44
C ASP A 623 7.05 5.69 -24.83
N SER A 624 6.96 5.77 -23.50
CA SER A 624 5.93 5.15 -22.68
C SER A 624 5.34 6.17 -21.71
N TYR A 625 4.04 6.07 -21.47
CA TYR A 625 3.36 6.78 -20.41
C TYR A 625 3.34 5.95 -19.13
N LEU A 626 3.77 6.57 -18.02
CA LEU A 626 3.44 6.10 -16.69
C LEU A 626 2.05 6.61 -16.33
N VAL A 627 1.09 5.71 -16.17
CA VAL A 627 -0.31 6.01 -15.88
C VAL A 627 -0.65 5.57 -14.47
N MET A 628 -1.30 6.46 -13.71
CA MET A 628 -1.73 6.21 -12.34
C MET A 628 -3.21 6.54 -12.17
N GLY A 629 -3.96 5.59 -11.60
CA GLY A 629 -5.37 5.74 -11.24
C GLY A 629 -5.55 6.08 -9.76
N ILE A 630 -6.09 7.27 -9.47
CA ILE A 630 -6.29 7.78 -8.10
C ILE A 630 -7.77 7.79 -7.77
N ALA A 631 -8.12 7.12 -6.67
CA ALA A 631 -9.47 7.14 -6.12
C ALA A 631 -9.83 8.53 -5.57
N PRO A 632 -11.10 8.97 -5.71
CA PRO A 632 -11.53 10.24 -5.16
C PRO A 632 -11.58 10.18 -3.64
N LYS A 633 -11.23 11.30 -2.99
CA LYS A 633 -11.24 11.43 -1.53
C LYS A 633 -12.29 12.45 -1.13
N TYR A 634 -12.86 12.27 0.07
CA TYR A 634 -13.69 13.32 0.66
C TYR A 634 -12.81 14.48 1.15
N PRO A 635 -13.34 15.72 1.14
CA PRO A 635 -12.74 16.85 1.85
C PRO A 635 -12.34 16.48 3.27
N ARG A 636 -11.09 16.79 3.65
CA ARG A 636 -10.60 16.55 5.01
C ARG A 636 -11.34 17.46 6.00
N GLY A 637 -11.68 16.92 7.18
CA GLY A 637 -12.43 17.64 8.23
C GLY A 637 -13.95 17.55 8.12
N MET A 638 -14.48 16.79 7.15
CA MET A 638 -15.91 16.55 7.05
C MET A 638 -16.37 15.49 8.07
N ASN A 639 -17.42 15.78 8.84
CA ASN A 639 -17.93 14.87 9.88
C ASN A 639 -18.32 13.51 9.28
N ASN A 640 -18.01 12.41 9.97
CA ASN A 640 -18.37 11.05 9.54
C ASN A 640 -19.88 10.91 9.30
N ALA A 641 -20.73 11.58 10.09
CA ALA A 641 -22.17 11.61 9.88
C ALA A 641 -22.58 12.32 8.59
N THR A 642 -21.92 13.43 8.23
CA THR A 642 -22.18 14.12 6.94
C THR A 642 -21.66 13.32 5.76
N ARG A 643 -20.51 12.64 5.91
CA ARG A 643 -19.97 11.73 4.91
C ARG A 643 -20.92 10.56 4.65
N ALA A 644 -21.44 9.94 5.71
CA ALA A 644 -22.39 8.85 5.63
C ALA A 644 -23.70 9.27 4.93
N LYS A 645 -24.20 10.48 5.19
CA LYS A 645 -25.37 11.03 4.49
C LYS A 645 -25.11 11.21 2.99
N LEU A 646 -23.98 11.84 2.61
CA LEU A 646 -23.61 12.00 1.20
C LEU A 646 -23.36 10.66 0.50
N ALA A 647 -22.76 9.69 1.19
CA ALA A 647 -22.56 8.35 0.67
C ALA A 647 -23.91 7.64 0.45
N GLN A 648 -24.87 7.78 1.36
CA GLN A 648 -26.22 7.24 1.21
C GLN A 648 -27.02 7.91 0.10
N GLU A 649 -26.88 9.23 -0.09
CA GLU A 649 -27.52 9.94 -1.20
C GLU A 649 -26.97 9.48 -2.56
N GLN A 650 -25.65 9.27 -2.66
CA GLN A 650 -25.03 8.74 -3.88
C GLN A 650 -25.31 7.24 -4.11
N ALA A 651 -25.45 6.45 -3.05
CA ALA A 651 -25.82 5.03 -3.14
C ALA A 651 -27.29 4.81 -3.55
N LYS A 652 -28.16 5.81 -3.47
CA LYS A 652 -29.51 5.70 -4.06
C LYS A 652 -29.50 5.70 -5.58
N ASP A 653 -28.44 6.25 -6.20
CA ASP A 653 -28.26 6.25 -7.65
C ASP A 653 -27.49 5.01 -8.17
N ALA A 654 -26.79 4.28 -7.30
CA ALA A 654 -26.04 3.06 -7.64
C ALA A 654 -26.35 1.92 -6.64
N LYS A 655 -26.96 0.82 -7.11
CA LYS A 655 -27.31 -0.37 -6.31
C LYS A 655 -26.07 -1.07 -5.69
N GLY A 656 -25.50 -0.51 -4.63
CA GLY A 656 -24.33 -1.06 -3.95
C GLY A 656 -24.27 -0.71 -2.46
N GLU A 657 -23.67 -1.60 -1.68
CA GLU A 657 -23.53 -1.48 -0.22
C GLU A 657 -22.68 -0.29 0.24
N THR A 658 -22.92 0.13 1.48
CA THR A 658 -22.41 1.35 2.10
C THR A 658 -20.97 1.16 2.61
N GLN A 659 -19.97 1.23 1.74
CA GLN A 659 -18.57 1.35 2.20
C GLN A 659 -18.20 2.83 2.41
N MET A 660 -17.77 3.17 3.63
CA MET A 660 -17.32 4.53 4.00
C MET A 660 -16.03 4.96 3.29
N THR A 661 -15.19 3.98 2.93
CA THR A 661 -14.01 4.12 2.08
C THR A 661 -14.37 3.74 0.65
N ARG A 662 -14.29 4.67 -0.31
CA ARG A 662 -14.36 4.29 -1.73
C ARG A 662 -13.07 3.58 -2.11
N LEU A 663 -13.20 2.34 -2.57
CA LEU A 663 -12.10 1.50 -3.03
C LEU A 663 -11.56 2.01 -4.38
N ASN A 664 -10.31 1.71 -4.69
CA ASN A 664 -9.73 2.02 -5.99
C ASN A 664 -10.08 0.93 -7.02
N THR A 665 -11.05 1.18 -7.88
CA THR A 665 -11.49 0.21 -8.91
C THR A 665 -10.59 0.18 -10.14
N PHE A 666 -9.62 1.11 -10.27
CA PHE A 666 -8.72 1.16 -11.42
C PHE A 666 -7.85 -0.09 -11.54
N SER A 667 -7.48 -0.73 -10.44
CA SER A 667 -6.71 -1.98 -10.47
C SER A 667 -7.43 -3.07 -11.27
N VAL A 668 -8.71 -3.27 -11.01
CA VAL A 668 -9.54 -4.26 -11.72
C VAL A 668 -9.78 -3.82 -13.15
N ALA A 669 -10.10 -2.54 -13.36
CA ALA A 669 -10.35 -2.00 -14.71
C ALA A 669 -9.12 -2.14 -15.62
N PHE A 670 -7.92 -1.84 -15.12
CA PHE A 670 -6.68 -1.94 -15.89
C PHE A 670 -6.32 -3.39 -16.21
N GLN A 671 -6.53 -4.34 -15.29
CA GLN A 671 -6.33 -5.77 -15.55
C GLN A 671 -7.31 -6.33 -16.58
N GLN A 672 -8.59 -5.96 -16.53
CA GLN A 672 -9.56 -6.43 -17.53
C GLN A 672 -9.28 -5.83 -18.91
N LEU A 673 -8.85 -4.57 -18.95
CA LEU A 673 -8.49 -3.90 -20.20
C LEU A 673 -7.17 -4.39 -20.76
N SER A 674 -6.19 -4.82 -19.95
CA SER A 674 -4.98 -5.43 -20.50
C SER A 674 -5.32 -6.70 -21.28
N ASN A 675 -6.24 -7.52 -20.76
CA ASN A 675 -6.66 -8.76 -21.41
C ASN A 675 -7.50 -8.51 -22.68
N THR A 676 -8.27 -7.42 -22.71
CA THR A 676 -9.22 -7.13 -23.81
C THR A 676 -8.63 -6.21 -24.88
N SER A 677 -7.71 -5.30 -24.51
CA SER A 677 -7.23 -4.23 -25.38
C SER A 677 -6.25 -4.72 -26.44
N GLY A 678 -5.45 -5.73 -26.11
CA GLY A 678 -4.27 -6.13 -26.89
C GLY A 678 -3.15 -5.09 -26.88
N ALA A 679 -3.27 -4.02 -26.09
CA ALA A 679 -2.26 -2.98 -25.95
C ALA A 679 -1.02 -3.52 -25.22
N LYS A 680 0.17 -2.99 -25.55
CA LYS A 680 1.40 -3.32 -24.83
C LYS A 680 1.42 -2.57 -23.50
N ILE A 681 0.89 -3.20 -22.46
CA ILE A 681 0.81 -2.68 -21.09
C ILE A 681 1.70 -3.52 -20.17
N ARG A 682 2.43 -2.85 -19.29
CA ARG A 682 3.17 -3.49 -18.20
C ARG A 682 2.54 -3.14 -16.85
N ILE A 683 2.13 -4.19 -16.12
CA ILE A 683 1.57 -4.11 -14.77
C ILE A 683 2.58 -4.77 -13.82
N ASP A 684 3.68 -4.08 -13.54
CA ASP A 684 4.79 -4.63 -12.73
C ASP A 684 4.89 -4.02 -11.33
N SER A 685 4.32 -2.83 -11.14
CA SER A 685 4.28 -2.16 -9.83
C SER A 685 3.47 -2.98 -8.81
N PHE A 686 3.90 -2.95 -7.55
CA PHE A 686 3.13 -3.57 -6.46
C PHE A 686 1.74 -2.95 -6.28
N ASP A 687 1.63 -1.64 -6.55
CA ASP A 687 0.35 -0.96 -6.67
C ASP A 687 -0.23 -1.18 -8.08
N SER A 688 -1.27 -1.99 -8.16
CA SER A 688 -1.97 -2.35 -9.41
C SER A 688 -2.72 -1.19 -10.04
N SER A 689 -2.84 -0.04 -9.37
CA SER A 689 -3.36 1.20 -9.96
C SER A 689 -2.33 1.95 -10.81
N VAL A 690 -1.09 1.47 -10.88
CA VAL A 690 0.01 2.04 -11.67
C VAL A 690 0.36 1.10 -12.82
N ILE A 691 0.33 1.64 -14.04
CA ILE A 691 0.65 0.89 -15.26
C ILE A 691 1.59 1.70 -16.17
N GLU A 692 2.41 1.01 -16.95
CA GLU A 692 3.19 1.59 -18.03
C GLU A 692 2.56 1.19 -19.37
N ILE A 693 2.28 2.16 -20.24
CA ILE A 693 1.68 1.94 -21.56
C ILE A 693 2.47 2.65 -22.64
N ARG A 694 2.58 2.06 -23.83
CA ARG A 694 3.20 2.72 -24.99
C ARG A 694 2.43 3.97 -25.42
N LYS A 695 3.14 4.96 -25.97
CA LYS A 695 2.55 6.23 -26.40
C LYS A 695 1.41 6.06 -27.40
N ASP A 696 1.59 5.18 -28.38
CA ASP A 696 0.60 4.95 -29.44
C ASP A 696 -0.68 4.27 -28.93
N ASP A 697 -0.57 3.45 -27.88
CA ASP A 697 -1.66 2.65 -27.33
C ASP A 697 -2.51 3.40 -26.28
N LEU A 698 -2.06 4.56 -25.80
CA LEU A 698 -2.74 5.30 -24.73
C LEU A 698 -4.15 5.76 -25.13
N SER A 699 -4.31 6.34 -26.33
CA SER A 699 -5.62 6.86 -26.75
C SER A 699 -6.67 5.75 -26.92
N PRO A 700 -6.39 4.65 -27.66
CA PRO A 700 -7.30 3.51 -27.74
C PRO A 700 -7.62 2.90 -26.37
N PHE A 701 -6.63 2.85 -25.47
CA PHE A 701 -6.83 2.34 -24.12
C PHE A 701 -7.82 3.19 -23.32
N LEU A 702 -7.67 4.52 -23.35
CA LEU A 702 -8.58 5.45 -22.67
C LEU A 702 -10.00 5.36 -23.23
N GLU A 703 -10.17 5.20 -24.54
CA GLU A 703 -11.50 5.01 -25.14
C GLU A 703 -12.20 3.75 -24.61
N ARG A 704 -11.50 2.62 -24.56
CA ARG A 704 -12.06 1.38 -23.99
C ARG A 704 -12.33 1.50 -22.50
N LEU A 705 -11.48 2.22 -21.76
CA LEU A 705 -11.70 2.48 -20.34
C LEU A 705 -13.00 3.24 -20.08
N THR A 706 -13.37 4.19 -20.95
CA THR A 706 -14.66 4.89 -20.82
C THR A 706 -15.88 4.00 -21.05
N LEU A 707 -15.71 2.91 -21.81
CA LEU A 707 -16.76 1.94 -22.06
C LEU A 707 -16.86 0.88 -20.96
N SER A 708 -15.79 0.71 -20.18
CA SER A 708 -15.60 -0.44 -19.30
C SER A 708 -16.61 -0.54 -18.15
N GLY A 709 -17.36 0.51 -17.78
CA GLY A 709 -18.43 0.45 -16.77
C GLY A 709 -18.03 0.02 -15.34
N LEU A 710 -16.78 -0.34 -15.11
CA LEU A 710 -16.20 -0.79 -13.82
C LEU A 710 -15.78 0.38 -12.92
N ILE A 711 -15.73 1.60 -13.47
CA ILE A 711 -15.43 2.86 -12.81
C ILE A 711 -16.73 3.64 -12.64
#